data_AF-A0A2E0WW01-F1
#
_entry.id   AF-A0A2E0WW01-F1
#
_cell.length_a   1.000
_cell.length_b   1.000
_cell.length_c   1.000
_cell.angle_alpha   90.00
_cell.angle_beta   90.00
_cell.angle_gamma   90.00
#
_symmetry.space_group_name_H-M   'P 1'
#
loop_
_entity.id
_entity.type
_entity.pdbx_description
1 polymer ?
#
loop_
_entity_poly.entity_id
_entity_poly.type
_entity_poly.pdbx_seq_one_letter_code
_entity_poly.pdbx_strand_id
1 'polypeptide(L)'
;MQTQRTLDFDALPTAKEPEQVATDTSLPPPPLVRPDRQIVYPDARTHYDWPPATELHDRDTITVDRIVDDIDGPAHRFVIKRGDTVEAYMANNKFHTGQVIGISHAEQKVRVAWSEDSDRGGWWNVGAIYPAAEPEPERTANARPLSQIVEQASAENAPPGGWSDCDRVPVPYTFDDFKELAKHSGRHDSFAAYRADFERVASSHELIVAELLQRFKAPQLKRIAAHLGDWAANRNTKADNAESIYRKMLGAFVLDGSVSYGMGERYEDALVKKVRAVTEESWAAHFQSVDAARKEREAALADPHTLADFAAVIRDRGENALTVEQLARWDAVHADLTRERRAESGPSATVSQFESSEAYETEFTVKKGYHEKRQCPLWIVQLGSRVEPSTFRKLKSKAKALGGWYSSFKKADAGFQFISEDAATRFTSLLTGDADRKDILAARKERKEQTTAQRLHELAADMLRRSEETIERSHESLQNTARRADIQAGVRGRAYAEAALARSLHSVADALSRGEAKYLDGIKHRTHLEELDRVLVLAKWARIRSLQEKHRAGELAYAFRIDEEEAKPISTDDIRFAEYPYPSFAARNLVNLVHRCRDTRGLKQLSAKLAKRLPRAPEGSDFLTFRHDYEIDLVADLAARAKAAAIDSSRVSEELAHYQRLQRANIGDIHELRAALREYLPHKASVRGDDPVLVAQRELIGKQLPGFFPTPQVVIDQMLELAEIQPGHAVLEPSCGKGDIVTALKQSHPQSPVTAIEQNRTLADVLAAKGIDAELADFLEHSGSYDRIVMNPPFESLADIAHVRHAFNCLAPGGRLVSVMSESPFFRSDKKSVEFQRWLGSLGGYTLKLPENAFAGADAFRQTGVRTRLVVIDRAGH
;
A
#
# COMPACT_ATOMS: atom_id res chain seq x y z
N MET A 1 -22.62 18.66 18.05
CA MET A 1 -21.20 19.11 18.07
C MET A 1 -20.83 19.60 16.68
N GLN A 2 -20.76 20.92 16.51
CA GLN A 2 -20.36 21.54 15.26
C GLN A 2 -18.85 21.37 15.06
N THR A 3 -18.47 21.06 13.83
CA THR A 3 -17.10 21.07 13.32
C THR A 3 -16.42 22.39 13.70
N GLN A 4 -15.42 22.34 14.58
CA GLN A 4 -14.45 23.43 14.69
C GLN A 4 -13.63 23.44 13.40
N ARG A 5 -14.10 24.20 12.41
CA ARG A 5 -13.21 24.78 11.40
C ARG A 5 -12.41 25.85 12.12
N THR A 6 -11.11 25.90 11.93
CA THR A 6 -10.33 27.10 12.21
C THR A 6 -10.99 28.25 11.47
N LEU A 7 -11.67 29.12 12.20
CA LEU A 7 -12.38 30.28 11.65
C LEU A 7 -11.32 31.30 11.24
N ASP A 8 -10.80 31.17 10.01
CA ASP A 8 -10.03 32.22 9.39
C ASP A 8 -11.00 33.30 8.90
N PHE A 9 -11.09 34.37 9.68
CA PHE A 9 -11.98 35.50 9.42
C PHE A 9 -11.43 36.45 8.35
N ASP A 10 -10.16 36.33 7.97
CA ASP A 10 -9.43 37.28 7.11
C ASP A 10 -9.11 36.70 5.70
N ALA A 11 -9.43 35.42 5.44
CA ALA A 11 -9.18 34.77 4.14
C ALA A 11 -9.92 35.39 2.92
N LEU A 12 -9.17 35.80 1.89
CA LEU A 12 -9.66 36.26 0.58
C LEU A 12 -10.39 35.14 -0.22
N PRO A 13 -11.27 35.47 -1.19
CA PRO A 13 -12.15 34.50 -1.84
C PRO A 13 -11.38 33.48 -2.69
N THR A 14 -11.42 32.21 -2.31
CA THR A 14 -11.04 31.10 -3.17
C THR A 14 -12.18 30.79 -4.15
N ALA A 15 -11.91 30.95 -5.44
CA ALA A 15 -12.70 30.32 -6.48
C ALA A 15 -12.52 28.79 -6.39
N LYS A 16 -13.54 28.03 -6.79
CA LYS A 16 -13.44 26.57 -6.89
C LYS A 16 -12.34 26.20 -7.89
N GLU A 17 -11.24 25.66 -7.39
CA GLU A 17 -10.25 24.98 -8.24
C GLU A 17 -10.63 23.50 -8.44
N PRO A 18 -10.41 22.95 -9.65
CA PRO A 18 -10.32 21.52 -9.86
C PRO A 18 -9.00 20.98 -9.26
N GLU A 19 -8.97 19.70 -8.94
CA GLU A 19 -7.80 18.97 -8.42
C GLU A 19 -6.52 19.29 -9.20
N GLN A 20 -5.42 19.64 -8.48
CA GLN A 20 -4.11 19.01 -8.70
C GLN A 20 -3.07 19.34 -7.61
N VAL A 21 -2.47 18.25 -7.12
CA VAL A 21 -1.04 17.98 -6.84
C VAL A 21 -0.24 18.94 -5.93
N ALA A 22 0.36 18.30 -4.92
CA ALA A 22 1.28 18.86 -3.93
C ALA A 22 2.46 19.61 -4.56
N THR A 23 2.81 20.76 -3.97
CA THR A 23 4.11 21.41 -4.12
C THR A 23 4.58 21.97 -2.77
N ASP A 24 5.90 22.03 -2.68
CA ASP A 24 6.75 22.05 -1.50
C ASP A 24 6.59 23.25 -0.55
N THR A 25 6.93 22.96 0.71
CA THR A 25 7.23 23.92 1.77
C THR A 25 8.38 24.85 1.40
N SER A 26 8.09 26.14 1.28
CA SER A 26 9.02 27.22 1.62
C SER A 26 8.24 28.32 2.35
N LEU A 27 8.83 28.87 3.42
CA LEU A 27 8.24 29.98 4.18
C LEU A 27 7.98 31.18 3.24
N PRO A 28 6.87 31.93 3.42
CA PRO A 28 6.56 33.05 2.54
C PRO A 28 7.67 34.12 2.62
N PRO A 29 8.06 34.72 1.49
CA PRO A 29 8.98 35.85 1.48
C PRO A 29 8.42 37.01 2.33
N PRO A 30 9.29 37.84 2.93
CA PRO A 30 8.85 39.00 3.72
C PRO A 30 7.92 39.92 2.90
N PRO A 31 6.98 40.62 3.56
CA PRO A 31 6.00 41.45 2.87
C PRO A 31 6.70 42.56 2.07
N LEU A 32 6.24 42.73 0.83
CA LEU A 32 6.70 43.77 -0.08
C LEU A 32 6.54 45.15 0.53
N VAL A 33 7.55 46.01 0.37
CA VAL A 33 7.46 47.43 0.74
C VAL A 33 6.59 48.14 -0.29
N ARG A 34 5.44 48.69 0.14
CA ARG A 34 4.38 49.30 -0.71
C ARG A 34 3.70 48.30 -1.67
N PRO A 35 3.03 47.25 -1.15
CA PRO A 35 2.40 46.21 -1.97
C PRO A 35 1.26 46.76 -2.84
N ASP A 36 0.65 47.89 -2.47
CA ASP A 36 -0.36 48.59 -3.25
C ASP A 36 0.15 49.17 -4.58
N ARG A 37 1.48 49.28 -4.75
CA ARG A 37 2.12 49.85 -5.94
C ARG A 37 3.02 48.88 -6.69
N GLN A 38 3.03 47.61 -6.26
CA GLN A 38 3.73 46.52 -6.94
C GLN A 38 2.69 45.61 -7.60
N ILE A 39 2.52 45.80 -8.91
CA ILE A 39 1.49 45.12 -9.69
C ILE A 39 2.06 43.79 -10.19
N VAL A 40 1.57 42.69 -9.63
CA VAL A 40 1.86 41.33 -10.12
C VAL A 40 0.81 40.94 -11.15
N TYR A 41 1.24 40.30 -12.24
CA TYR A 41 0.36 39.79 -13.30
C TYR A 41 0.31 38.26 -13.25
N PRO A 42 -0.49 37.65 -12.35
CA PRO A 42 -0.48 36.21 -12.12
C PRO A 42 -0.92 35.37 -13.33
N ASP A 43 -1.68 35.95 -14.26
CA ASP A 43 -2.15 35.29 -15.48
C ASP A 43 -1.17 35.42 -16.67
N ALA A 44 -0.08 36.20 -16.53
CA ALA A 44 0.92 36.39 -17.57
C ALA A 44 1.95 35.25 -17.56
N ARG A 45 2.21 34.65 -18.73
CA ARG A 45 3.21 33.56 -18.86
C ARG A 45 4.64 34.11 -18.89
N THR A 46 4.82 35.32 -19.42
CA THR A 46 6.09 36.04 -19.47
C THR A 46 5.85 37.55 -19.29
N HIS A 47 6.91 38.33 -18.99
CA HIS A 47 6.79 39.79 -18.84
C HIS A 47 6.37 40.51 -20.15
N TYR A 48 6.50 39.85 -21.31
CA TYR A 48 6.00 40.37 -22.58
C TYR A 48 4.47 40.36 -22.68
N ASP A 49 3.79 39.58 -21.84
CA ASP A 49 2.33 39.52 -21.78
C ASP A 49 1.76 40.63 -20.88
N TRP A 50 2.61 41.45 -20.26
CA TRP A 50 2.16 42.53 -19.37
C TRP A 50 1.54 43.67 -20.20
N PRO A 51 0.44 44.29 -19.73
CA PRO A 51 -0.14 45.47 -20.37
C PRO A 51 0.91 46.58 -20.56
N PRO A 52 0.78 47.46 -21.56
CA PRO A 52 1.68 48.60 -21.71
C PRO A 52 1.69 49.50 -20.47
N ALA A 53 2.87 49.96 -20.04
CA ALA A 53 3.02 50.82 -18.86
C ALA A 53 2.44 52.25 -19.04
N THR A 54 2.10 52.63 -20.27
CA THR A 54 1.69 53.99 -20.64
C THR A 54 0.46 54.50 -19.90
N GLU A 55 -0.45 53.61 -19.49
CA GLU A 55 -1.66 53.98 -18.74
C GLU A 55 -1.40 54.23 -17.24
N LEU A 56 -0.22 53.86 -16.75
CA LEU A 56 0.22 54.05 -15.36
C LEU A 56 1.14 55.26 -15.19
N HIS A 57 1.54 55.91 -16.29
CA HIS A 57 2.40 57.08 -16.29
C HIS A 57 1.56 58.36 -16.36
N ASP A 58 1.70 59.20 -15.35
CA ASP A 58 1.21 60.58 -15.36
C ASP A 58 2.36 61.55 -15.03
N ARG A 59 2.06 62.85 -14.84
CA ARG A 59 3.07 63.88 -14.54
C ARG A 59 3.93 63.55 -13.29
N ASP A 60 3.38 62.79 -12.35
CA ASP A 60 3.93 62.48 -11.05
C ASP A 60 4.15 60.98 -10.81
N THR A 61 3.96 60.12 -11.82
CA THR A 61 4.23 58.68 -11.74
C THR A 61 5.07 58.16 -12.91
N ILE A 62 5.94 57.20 -12.63
CA ILE A 62 6.68 56.40 -13.62
C ILE A 62 6.82 54.96 -13.12
N THR A 63 6.97 53.99 -14.00
CA THR A 63 7.04 52.57 -13.62
C THR A 63 8.38 51.93 -13.95
N VAL A 64 8.69 50.84 -13.26
CA VAL A 64 9.82 49.94 -13.55
C VAL A 64 9.37 48.48 -13.49
N ASP A 65 9.80 47.67 -14.45
CA ASP A 65 9.45 46.25 -14.53
C ASP A 65 10.56 45.40 -13.90
N ARG A 66 10.21 44.69 -12.83
CA ARG A 66 11.06 43.70 -12.16
C ARG A 66 10.65 42.33 -12.69
N ILE A 67 11.35 41.86 -13.72
CA ILE A 67 10.94 40.69 -14.52
C ILE A 67 11.48 39.34 -13.99
N VAL A 68 12.15 39.35 -12.84
CA VAL A 68 12.68 38.18 -12.14
C VAL A 68 12.25 38.24 -10.69
N ASP A 69 12.13 37.08 -10.05
CA ASP A 69 11.95 36.99 -8.61
C ASP A 69 13.26 37.40 -7.92
N ASP A 70 13.23 38.44 -7.08
CA ASP A 70 14.41 39.02 -6.44
C ASP A 70 14.11 39.43 -4.97
N ILE A 71 14.99 40.20 -4.34
CA ILE A 71 14.87 40.69 -2.96
C ILE A 71 13.58 41.49 -2.70
N ASP A 72 13.00 42.08 -3.76
CA ASP A 72 11.70 42.75 -3.75
C ASP A 72 10.53 41.80 -4.05
N GLY A 73 10.71 40.48 -3.88
CA GLY A 73 9.69 39.46 -4.09
C GLY A 73 9.44 39.09 -5.57
N PRO A 74 8.24 38.57 -5.91
CA PRO A 74 7.97 37.98 -7.22
C PRO A 74 8.00 39.02 -8.35
N ALA A 75 8.17 38.56 -9.59
CA ALA A 75 8.18 39.44 -10.76
C ALA A 75 6.93 40.36 -10.82
N HIS A 76 7.16 41.68 -10.82
CA HIS A 76 6.12 42.70 -10.73
C HIS A 76 6.48 44.00 -11.47
N ARG A 77 5.49 44.85 -11.73
CA ARG A 77 5.67 46.24 -12.15
C ARG A 77 5.54 47.17 -10.95
N PHE A 78 6.58 47.92 -10.62
CA PHE A 78 6.56 48.89 -9.53
C PHE A 78 6.22 50.30 -10.05
N VAL A 79 5.27 50.96 -9.40
CA VAL A 79 4.87 52.35 -9.70
C VAL A 79 5.54 53.31 -8.71
N ILE A 80 6.47 54.13 -9.22
CA ILE A 80 7.19 55.16 -8.48
C ILE A 80 6.43 56.48 -8.59
N LYS A 81 6.12 57.13 -7.47
CA LYS A 81 5.44 58.43 -7.43
C LYS A 81 6.33 59.53 -6.86
N ARG A 82 6.13 60.78 -7.32
CA ARG A 82 6.73 61.95 -6.67
C ARG A 82 6.29 62.04 -5.20
N GLY A 83 7.24 62.28 -4.31
CA GLY A 83 7.08 62.27 -2.85
C GLY A 83 7.40 60.93 -2.20
N ASP A 84 7.57 59.86 -2.99
CA ASP A 84 7.90 58.55 -2.42
C ASP A 84 9.29 58.55 -1.79
N THR A 85 9.39 57.93 -0.63
CA THR A 85 10.69 57.57 -0.06
C THR A 85 11.18 56.29 -0.74
N VAL A 86 12.34 56.36 -1.38
CA VAL A 86 12.92 55.30 -2.19
C VAL A 86 14.41 55.12 -1.87
N GLU A 87 14.93 53.92 -2.11
CA GLU A 87 16.36 53.63 -2.08
C GLU A 87 16.94 53.64 -3.49
N ALA A 88 17.94 54.48 -3.73
CA ALA A 88 18.69 54.51 -4.97
C ALA A 88 19.95 53.64 -4.84
N TYR A 89 20.06 52.62 -5.69
CA TYR A 89 21.23 51.78 -5.81
C TYR A 89 22.40 52.55 -6.42
N MET A 90 23.55 52.56 -5.75
CA MET A 90 24.76 53.22 -6.24
C MET A 90 25.88 52.23 -6.61
N ALA A 91 26.11 51.23 -5.77
CA ALA A 91 27.16 50.21 -5.93
C ALA A 91 26.81 48.98 -5.06
N ASN A 92 27.52 47.86 -5.25
CA ASN A 92 27.29 46.64 -4.47
C ASN A 92 27.26 46.95 -2.95
N ASN A 93 26.15 46.60 -2.29
CA ASN A 93 25.89 46.87 -0.86
C ASN A 93 25.87 48.35 -0.44
N LYS A 94 25.65 49.30 -1.38
CA LYS A 94 25.45 50.72 -1.07
C LYS A 94 24.19 51.25 -1.73
N PHE A 95 23.18 51.47 -0.90
CA PHE A 95 21.93 52.14 -1.22
C PHE A 95 21.87 53.49 -0.51
N HIS A 96 21.20 54.47 -1.12
CA HIS A 96 20.88 55.74 -0.47
C HIS A 96 19.38 55.99 -0.49
N THR A 97 18.81 56.20 0.69
CA THR A 97 17.39 56.51 0.86
C THR A 97 17.14 58.00 0.68
N GLY A 98 16.06 58.38 -0.01
CA GLY A 98 15.66 59.77 -0.19
C GLY A 98 14.27 59.90 -0.81
N GLN A 99 13.79 61.13 -0.99
CA GLN A 99 12.46 61.39 -1.55
C GLN A 99 12.48 61.73 -3.04
N VAL A 100 11.56 61.16 -3.81
CA VAL A 100 11.41 61.46 -5.25
C VAL A 100 10.86 62.87 -5.43
N ILE A 101 11.68 63.80 -5.90
CA ILE A 101 11.31 65.19 -6.14
C ILE A 101 11.11 65.52 -7.64
N GLY A 102 11.49 64.62 -8.56
CA GLY A 102 11.42 64.81 -10.01
C GLY A 102 11.23 63.52 -10.79
N ILE A 103 10.56 63.58 -11.93
CA ILE A 103 10.33 62.45 -12.86
C ILE A 103 10.55 62.94 -14.29
N SER A 104 11.26 62.15 -15.09
CA SER A 104 11.46 62.38 -16.53
C SER A 104 11.12 61.10 -17.30
N HIS A 105 9.95 61.09 -17.96
CA HIS A 105 9.51 59.98 -18.80
C HIS A 105 10.37 59.82 -20.06
N ALA A 106 10.85 60.94 -20.62
CA ALA A 106 11.69 60.93 -21.83
C ALA A 106 13.06 60.26 -21.58
N GLU A 107 13.63 60.45 -20.39
CA GLU A 107 14.93 59.86 -20.02
C GLU A 107 14.81 58.56 -19.21
N GLN A 108 13.60 58.15 -18.81
CA GLN A 108 13.35 57.03 -17.89
C GLN A 108 14.14 57.16 -16.57
N LYS A 109 14.09 58.37 -15.98
CA LYS A 109 14.80 58.72 -14.74
C LYS A 109 13.90 59.38 -13.71
N VAL A 110 14.29 59.25 -12.45
CA VAL A 110 13.72 60.00 -11.31
C VAL A 110 14.80 60.80 -10.60
N ARG A 111 14.40 61.93 -10.03
CA ARG A 111 15.25 62.80 -9.23
C ARG A 111 14.94 62.58 -7.76
N VAL A 112 15.92 62.15 -6.98
CA VAL A 112 15.78 61.84 -5.54
C VAL A 112 16.58 62.84 -4.70
N ALA A 113 15.95 63.45 -3.69
CA ALA A 113 16.54 64.38 -2.74
C ALA A 113 16.94 63.67 -1.45
N TRP A 114 18.04 64.12 -0.84
CA TRP A 114 18.69 63.42 0.29
C TRP A 114 18.51 64.10 1.65
N SER A 115 17.91 65.31 1.71
CA SER A 115 17.63 66.05 2.95
C SER A 115 16.34 66.84 2.84
N GLU A 116 15.75 67.22 3.99
CA GLU A 116 14.50 68.01 4.06
C GLU A 116 14.60 69.41 3.38
N ASP A 117 15.81 69.95 3.22
CA ASP A 117 16.09 71.15 2.40
C ASP A 117 16.32 70.76 0.92
N SER A 118 15.33 71.06 0.06
CA SER A 118 14.94 70.28 -1.11
C SER A 118 15.43 70.78 -2.49
N ASP A 119 16.66 71.29 -2.63
CA ASP A 119 17.15 71.79 -3.95
C ASP A 119 18.25 70.94 -4.62
N ARG A 120 18.92 70.06 -3.86
CA ARG A 120 20.01 69.20 -4.37
C ARG A 120 19.58 67.74 -4.38
N GLY A 121 19.02 67.28 -5.50
CA GLY A 121 18.80 65.86 -5.79
C GLY A 121 19.49 65.42 -7.08
N GLY A 122 20.00 64.19 -7.11
CA GLY A 122 20.60 63.56 -8.29
C GLY A 122 19.53 62.96 -9.22
N TRP A 123 19.90 62.58 -10.44
CA TRP A 123 19.02 61.84 -11.35
C TRP A 123 19.49 60.40 -11.48
N TRP A 124 18.57 59.43 -11.33
CA TRP A 124 18.84 58.00 -11.46
C TRP A 124 17.90 57.35 -12.45
N ASN A 125 18.37 56.31 -13.13
CA ASN A 125 17.53 55.47 -13.96
C ASN A 125 16.52 54.71 -13.07
N VAL A 126 15.28 54.56 -13.54
CA VAL A 126 14.21 53.87 -12.80
C VAL A 126 14.59 52.45 -12.36
N GLY A 127 15.44 51.76 -13.14
CA GLY A 127 15.96 50.42 -12.80
C GLY A 127 16.82 50.36 -11.52
N ALA A 128 17.39 51.50 -11.10
CA ALA A 128 18.22 51.60 -9.91
C ALA A 128 17.44 52.06 -8.65
N ILE A 129 16.11 52.14 -8.72
CA ILE A 129 15.26 52.67 -7.66
C ILE A 129 14.41 51.56 -7.04
N TYR A 130 14.47 51.46 -5.72
CA TYR A 130 13.82 50.43 -4.92
C TYR A 130 12.87 51.07 -3.91
N PRO A 131 11.72 50.46 -3.58
CA PRO A 131 10.79 50.99 -2.60
C PRO A 131 11.40 51.00 -1.19
N ALA A 132 11.28 52.10 -0.45
CA ALA A 132 11.74 52.21 0.93
C ALA A 132 10.56 52.43 1.90
N ALA A 133 10.71 51.95 3.14
CA ALA A 133 9.81 52.30 4.23
C ALA A 133 9.93 53.80 4.55
N GLU A 134 8.81 54.44 4.88
CA GLU A 134 8.85 55.84 5.31
C GLU A 134 9.48 55.92 6.70
N PRO A 135 10.43 56.84 6.95
CA PRO A 135 11.01 57.01 8.26
C PRO A 135 9.93 57.45 9.27
N GLU A 136 9.95 56.87 10.47
CA GLU A 136 9.06 57.31 11.55
C GLU A 136 9.32 58.78 11.88
N PRO A 137 8.28 59.62 12.03
CA PRO A 137 8.47 61.03 12.33
C PRO A 137 9.15 61.21 13.71
N GLU A 138 10.25 61.96 13.76
CA GLU A 138 10.91 62.29 15.02
C GLU A 138 9.96 63.12 15.91
N ARG A 139 9.67 62.60 17.11
CA ARG A 139 8.86 63.30 18.11
C ARG A 139 9.61 64.53 18.62
N THR A 140 9.00 65.70 18.48
CA THR A 140 9.52 66.95 19.05
C THR A 140 9.59 66.87 20.58
N ALA A 141 10.72 67.27 21.16
CA ALA A 141 11.07 67.05 22.57
C ALA A 141 10.15 67.72 23.63
N ASN A 142 9.12 68.46 23.22
CA ASN A 142 8.21 69.20 24.11
C ASN A 142 6.72 68.88 23.94
N ALA A 143 6.37 67.77 23.27
CA ALA A 143 4.97 67.34 23.18
C ALA A 143 4.53 66.63 24.47
N ARG A 144 3.54 67.19 25.18
CA ARG A 144 2.86 66.47 26.28
C ARG A 144 1.86 65.47 25.68
N PRO A 145 1.85 64.21 26.14
CA PRO A 145 0.85 63.23 25.70
C PRO A 145 -0.56 63.76 25.98
N LEU A 146 -1.48 63.58 25.02
CA LEU A 146 -2.89 63.93 25.20
C LEU A 146 -3.47 63.25 26.45
N SER A 147 -2.99 62.06 26.81
CA SER A 147 -3.34 61.34 28.03
C SER A 147 -3.05 62.13 29.31
N GLN A 148 -1.94 62.86 29.38
CA GLN A 148 -1.63 63.72 30.53
C GLN A 148 -2.58 64.92 30.63
N ILE A 149 -2.99 65.48 29.50
CA ILE A 149 -3.95 66.59 29.45
C ILE A 149 -5.35 66.11 29.89
N VAL A 150 -5.73 64.92 29.45
CA VAL A 150 -7.01 64.28 29.81
C VAL A 150 -7.02 63.87 31.28
N GLU A 151 -5.94 63.29 31.82
CA GLU A 151 -5.82 62.97 33.25
C GLU A 151 -5.93 64.22 34.13
N GLN A 152 -5.27 65.31 33.74
CA GLN A 152 -5.37 66.58 34.45
C GLN A 152 -6.80 67.13 34.42
N ALA A 153 -7.47 67.12 33.25
CA ALA A 153 -8.85 67.57 33.12
C ALA A 153 -9.85 66.68 33.88
N SER A 154 -9.63 65.35 33.94
CA SER A 154 -10.44 64.42 34.72
C SER A 154 -10.26 64.61 36.23
N ALA A 155 -9.05 64.94 36.70
CA ALA A 155 -8.81 65.25 38.11
C ALA A 155 -9.46 66.58 38.53
N GLU A 156 -9.41 67.59 37.67
CA GLU A 156 -10.01 68.93 37.92
C GLU A 156 -11.55 68.89 37.97
N ASN A 157 -12.19 67.88 37.37
CA ASN A 157 -13.65 67.76 37.28
C ASN A 157 -14.25 66.60 38.10
N ALA A 158 -13.51 66.01 39.04
CA ALA A 158 -14.00 64.90 39.83
C ALA A 158 -15.13 65.33 40.81
N PRO A 159 -16.26 64.59 40.89
CA PRO A 159 -17.32 64.86 41.85
C PRO A 159 -16.88 64.57 43.31
N PRO A 160 -17.60 65.05 44.34
CA PRO A 160 -17.27 64.79 45.74
C PRO A 160 -17.32 63.29 46.04
N GLY A 161 -16.15 62.69 46.33
CA GLY A 161 -15.98 61.24 46.50
C GLY A 161 -15.07 60.58 45.45
N GLY A 162 -14.65 61.32 44.43
CA GLY A 162 -13.83 60.81 43.32
C GLY A 162 -14.67 60.05 42.29
N TRP A 163 -14.02 59.64 41.21
CA TRP A 163 -14.62 58.78 40.19
C TRP A 163 -14.80 57.36 40.73
N SER A 164 -15.97 56.76 40.53
CA SER A 164 -16.27 55.37 40.87
C SER A 164 -16.11 54.46 39.64
N ASP A 165 -16.13 53.13 39.83
CA ASP A 165 -16.15 52.17 38.71
C ASP A 165 -17.37 52.37 37.78
N CYS A 166 -18.44 52.98 38.28
CA CYS A 166 -19.64 53.33 37.51
C CYS A 166 -19.41 54.48 36.52
N ASP A 167 -18.35 55.28 36.72
CA ASP A 167 -18.02 56.47 35.93
C ASP A 167 -16.94 56.18 34.87
N ARG A 168 -16.45 54.94 34.80
CA ARG A 168 -15.45 54.51 33.82
C ARG A 168 -16.14 54.31 32.48
N VAL A 169 -15.65 54.97 31.41
CA VAL A 169 -16.09 54.66 30.04
C VAL A 169 -15.72 53.20 29.76
N PRO A 170 -16.68 52.29 29.54
CA PRO A 170 -16.35 50.91 29.23
C PRO A 170 -15.56 50.88 27.92
N VAL A 171 -14.42 50.19 27.90
CA VAL A 171 -13.71 49.95 26.64
C VAL A 171 -14.62 49.04 25.81
N PRO A 172 -15.14 49.51 24.66
CA PRO A 172 -16.08 48.74 23.88
C PRO A 172 -15.44 47.44 23.42
N TYR A 173 -16.24 46.39 23.32
CA TYR A 173 -15.80 45.13 22.76
C TYR A 173 -15.75 45.24 21.23
N THR A 174 -14.66 44.79 20.63
CA THR A 174 -14.45 44.88 19.18
C THR A 174 -14.59 43.53 18.49
N PHE A 175 -14.70 43.52 17.16
CA PHE A 175 -14.64 42.26 16.41
C PHE A 175 -13.27 41.58 16.51
N ASP A 176 -12.17 42.32 16.70
CA ASP A 176 -10.84 41.74 16.92
C ASP A 176 -10.76 41.03 18.29
N ASP A 177 -11.34 41.59 19.35
CA ASP A 177 -11.48 40.91 20.65
C ASP A 177 -12.20 39.56 20.51
N PHE A 178 -13.24 39.51 19.67
CA PHE A 178 -13.93 38.26 19.35
C PHE A 178 -13.04 37.26 18.61
N LYS A 179 -12.20 37.74 17.67
CA LYS A 179 -11.27 36.88 16.96
C LYS A 179 -10.25 36.25 17.91
N GLU A 180 -9.72 37.02 18.87
CA GLU A 180 -8.82 36.47 19.90
C GLU A 180 -9.52 35.43 20.77
N LEU A 181 -10.74 35.72 21.24
CA LEU A 181 -11.53 34.75 22.00
C LEU A 181 -11.80 33.45 21.19
N ALA A 182 -12.10 33.58 19.90
CA ALA A 182 -12.33 32.45 19.01
C ALA A 182 -11.08 31.58 18.84
N LYS A 183 -9.87 32.14 18.84
CA LYS A 183 -8.60 31.37 18.82
C LYS A 183 -8.44 30.48 20.06
N HIS A 184 -8.94 30.94 21.21
CA HIS A 184 -8.95 30.19 22.46
C HIS A 184 -10.21 29.32 22.64
N SER A 185 -10.94 29.04 21.56
CA SER A 185 -12.18 28.23 21.60
C SER A 185 -13.25 28.76 22.58
N GLY A 186 -13.32 30.09 22.76
CA GLY A 186 -14.29 30.70 23.68
C GLY A 186 -13.91 30.62 25.16
N ARG A 187 -12.73 30.07 25.49
CA ARG A 187 -12.25 29.94 26.87
C ARG A 187 -11.50 31.19 27.32
N HIS A 188 -11.89 31.69 28.49
CA HIS A 188 -11.19 32.77 29.19
C HIS A 188 -10.31 32.19 30.30
N ASP A 189 -9.33 32.97 30.77
CA ASP A 189 -8.41 32.54 31.83
C ASP A 189 -9.09 32.38 33.20
N SER A 190 -10.21 33.07 33.42
CA SER A 190 -10.99 33.00 34.66
C SER A 190 -12.47 33.28 34.41
N PHE A 191 -13.33 32.89 35.36
CA PHE A 191 -14.75 33.24 35.34
C PHE A 191 -14.98 34.77 35.41
N ALA A 192 -14.13 35.48 36.15
CA ALA A 192 -14.16 36.95 36.21
C ALA A 192 -13.90 37.58 34.84
N ALA A 193 -12.90 37.09 34.09
CA ALA A 193 -12.62 37.55 32.73
C ALA A 193 -13.77 37.22 31.76
N TYR A 194 -14.32 36.01 31.83
CA TYR A 194 -15.51 35.61 31.06
C TYR A 194 -16.71 36.53 31.30
N ARG A 195 -16.98 36.89 32.57
CA ARG A 195 -18.06 37.82 32.91
C ARG A 195 -17.76 39.24 32.42
N ALA A 196 -16.54 39.73 32.62
CA ALA A 196 -16.14 41.06 32.19
C ALA A 196 -16.28 41.23 30.68
N ASP A 197 -15.76 40.29 29.89
CA ASP A 197 -15.86 40.35 28.42
C ASP A 197 -17.29 40.18 27.93
N PHE A 198 -18.11 39.33 28.58
CA PHE A 198 -19.52 39.23 28.25
C PHE A 198 -20.26 40.57 28.45
N GLU A 199 -20.06 41.25 29.59
CA GLU A 199 -20.70 42.54 29.85
C GLU A 199 -20.19 43.63 28.89
N ARG A 200 -18.92 43.56 28.45
CA ARG A 200 -18.40 44.42 27.38
C ARG A 200 -19.11 44.16 26.05
N VAL A 201 -19.30 42.91 25.62
CA VAL A 201 -20.04 42.58 24.39
C VAL A 201 -21.48 43.09 24.47
N ALA A 202 -22.17 42.80 25.59
CA ALA A 202 -23.58 43.16 25.77
C ALA A 202 -23.81 44.68 25.79
N SER A 203 -22.84 45.47 26.26
CA SER A 203 -22.91 46.94 26.28
C SER A 203 -22.42 47.61 24.99
N SER A 204 -21.84 46.85 24.05
CA SER A 204 -21.21 47.39 22.83
C SER A 204 -22.01 47.12 21.55
N HIS A 205 -23.30 46.76 21.62
CA HIS A 205 -24.13 46.37 20.46
C HIS A 205 -24.01 47.34 19.28
N GLU A 206 -24.37 48.61 19.46
CA GLU A 206 -24.37 49.60 18.38
C GLU A 206 -22.96 49.84 17.81
N LEU A 207 -21.95 49.81 18.67
CA LEU A 207 -20.55 50.03 18.28
C LEU A 207 -20.00 48.85 17.46
N ILE A 208 -20.29 47.61 17.86
CA ILE A 208 -19.89 46.40 17.11
C ILE A 208 -20.56 46.37 15.75
N VAL A 209 -21.86 46.67 15.67
CA VAL A 209 -22.59 46.69 14.39
C VAL A 209 -22.06 47.80 13.48
N ALA A 210 -21.78 48.98 14.04
CA ALA A 210 -21.17 50.08 13.29
C ALA A 210 -19.76 49.71 12.78
N GLU A 211 -18.91 49.10 13.63
CA GLU A 211 -17.58 48.60 13.28
C GLU A 211 -17.68 47.62 12.10
N LEU A 212 -18.53 46.60 12.21
CA LEU A 212 -18.72 45.58 11.17
C LEU A 212 -19.19 46.18 9.84
N LEU A 213 -20.12 47.13 9.88
CA LEU A 213 -20.65 47.80 8.70
C LEU A 213 -19.62 48.71 8.02
N GLN A 214 -18.77 49.37 8.80
CA GLN A 214 -17.71 50.23 8.30
C GLN A 214 -16.56 49.41 7.71
N ARG A 215 -16.13 48.37 8.42
CA ARG A 215 -14.93 47.58 8.11
C ARG A 215 -15.14 46.59 6.97
N PHE A 216 -16.32 46.00 6.84
CA PHE A 216 -16.56 44.90 5.90
C PHE A 216 -17.61 45.22 4.83
N LYS A 217 -17.38 44.72 3.61
CA LYS A 217 -18.36 44.76 2.51
C LYS A 217 -19.42 43.65 2.67
N ALA A 218 -20.56 43.80 2.00
CA ALA A 218 -21.67 42.84 2.12
C ALA A 218 -21.29 41.36 1.83
N PRO A 219 -20.47 41.03 0.82
CA PRO A 219 -20.03 39.64 0.60
C PRO A 219 -19.14 39.08 1.73
N GLN A 220 -18.38 39.94 2.42
CA GLN A 220 -17.52 39.53 3.53
C GLN A 220 -18.35 39.24 4.78
N LEU A 221 -19.26 40.15 5.17
CA LEU A 221 -20.17 39.92 6.32
C LEU A 221 -21.03 38.67 6.11
N LYS A 222 -21.47 38.43 4.87
CA LYS A 222 -22.18 37.20 4.48
C LYS A 222 -21.36 35.93 4.76
N ARG A 223 -20.07 35.92 4.39
CA ARG A 223 -19.16 34.78 4.65
C ARG A 223 -18.92 34.61 6.14
N ILE A 224 -18.65 35.70 6.86
CA ILE A 224 -18.42 35.68 8.31
C ILE A 224 -19.65 35.12 9.03
N ALA A 225 -20.86 35.63 8.73
CA ALA A 225 -22.10 35.13 9.29
C ALA A 225 -22.33 33.64 8.97
N ALA A 226 -22.08 33.21 7.74
CA ALA A 226 -22.18 31.81 7.34
C ALA A 226 -21.16 30.91 8.07
N HIS A 227 -19.93 31.37 8.25
CA HIS A 227 -18.88 30.67 8.99
C HIS A 227 -19.23 30.52 10.49
N LEU A 228 -19.88 31.54 11.07
CA LEU A 228 -20.46 31.49 12.42
C LEU A 228 -21.78 30.69 12.49
N GLY A 229 -22.16 30.01 11.41
CA GLY A 229 -23.30 29.10 11.37
C GLY A 229 -24.66 29.81 11.25
N ASP A 230 -24.73 30.97 10.61
CA ASP A 230 -26.01 31.56 10.17
C ASP A 230 -26.40 31.00 8.78
N TRP A 231 -27.46 30.20 8.78
CA TRP A 231 -28.04 29.55 7.60
C TRP A 231 -28.86 30.53 6.74
N ALA A 232 -29.26 31.68 7.29
CA ALA A 232 -29.94 32.76 6.59
C ALA A 232 -28.96 33.79 5.98
N ALA A 233 -27.65 33.66 6.23
CA ALA A 233 -26.64 34.63 5.76
C ALA A 233 -26.75 34.94 4.26
N ASN A 234 -27.14 33.95 3.45
CA ASN A 234 -27.33 34.11 2.01
C ASN A 234 -28.49 35.03 1.60
N ARG A 235 -29.49 35.21 2.47
CA ARG A 235 -30.74 35.94 2.22
C ARG A 235 -30.80 37.27 2.96
N ASN A 236 -29.95 37.44 3.98
CA ASN A 236 -29.85 38.62 4.83
C ASN A 236 -29.24 39.82 4.08
N THR A 237 -29.68 41.04 4.42
CA THR A 237 -29.03 42.27 3.96
C THR A 237 -27.65 42.45 4.61
N LYS A 238 -26.89 43.49 4.20
CA LYS A 238 -25.61 43.83 4.84
C LYS A 238 -25.79 44.12 6.34
N ALA A 239 -26.82 44.88 6.69
CA ALA A 239 -27.16 45.21 8.08
C ALA A 239 -27.61 43.97 8.87
N ASP A 240 -28.47 43.14 8.29
CA ASP A 240 -28.95 41.92 8.95
C ASP A 240 -27.80 40.93 9.22
N ASN A 241 -26.80 40.86 8.33
CA ASN A 241 -25.61 40.04 8.55
C ASN A 241 -24.71 40.61 9.66
N ALA A 242 -24.56 41.94 9.78
CA ALA A 242 -23.83 42.55 10.90
C ALA A 242 -24.53 42.25 12.24
N GLU A 243 -25.85 42.39 12.30
CA GLU A 243 -26.67 42.03 13.46
C GLU A 243 -26.62 40.53 13.78
N SER A 244 -26.59 39.68 12.75
CA SER A 244 -26.41 38.24 12.93
C SER A 244 -25.05 37.89 13.53
N ILE A 245 -23.97 38.53 13.06
CA ILE A 245 -22.62 38.34 13.60
C ILE A 245 -22.58 38.76 15.07
N TYR A 246 -23.15 39.91 15.44
CA TYR A 246 -23.27 40.33 16.84
C TYR A 246 -24.02 39.29 17.70
N ARG A 247 -25.15 38.77 17.21
CA ARG A 247 -25.88 37.68 17.90
C ARG A 247 -25.03 36.42 18.09
N LYS A 248 -24.19 36.09 17.11
CA LYS A 248 -23.26 34.95 17.22
C LYS A 248 -22.12 35.23 18.21
N MET A 249 -21.65 36.47 18.29
CA MET A 249 -20.68 36.90 19.31
C MET A 249 -21.26 36.75 20.71
N LEU A 250 -22.49 37.22 20.95
CA LEU A 250 -23.21 36.96 22.22
C LEU A 250 -23.41 35.46 22.48
N GLY A 251 -23.78 34.72 21.44
CA GLY A 251 -24.00 33.27 21.52
C GLY A 251 -22.75 32.48 21.90
N ALA A 252 -21.54 32.98 21.62
CA ALA A 252 -20.29 32.32 21.95
C ALA A 252 -20.06 32.18 23.47
N PHE A 253 -20.75 32.97 24.29
CA PHE A 253 -20.68 32.88 25.75
C PHE A 253 -21.67 31.87 26.33
N VAL A 254 -22.56 31.28 25.54
CA VAL A 254 -23.49 30.25 26.03
C VAL A 254 -22.76 28.93 26.19
N LEU A 255 -22.65 28.44 27.42
CA LEU A 255 -21.91 27.21 27.74
C LEU A 255 -22.70 25.93 27.41
N ASP A 256 -24.01 25.88 27.68
CA ASP A 256 -24.80 24.67 27.45
C ASP A 256 -26.26 24.93 27.05
N GLY A 257 -26.91 23.91 26.48
CA GLY A 257 -28.35 23.89 26.16
C GLY A 257 -28.81 24.84 25.06
N SER A 258 -30.06 24.64 24.59
CA SER A 258 -30.71 25.60 23.68
C SER A 258 -31.13 26.86 24.44
N VAL A 259 -31.18 27.99 23.74
CA VAL A 259 -31.75 29.24 24.26
C VAL A 259 -33.23 29.24 23.96
N SER A 260 -34.07 29.29 25.00
CA SER A 260 -35.52 29.44 24.88
C SER A 260 -35.92 30.87 25.21
N TYR A 261 -36.82 31.45 24.42
CA TYR A 261 -37.29 32.83 24.60
C TYR A 261 -38.83 32.88 24.48
N GLY A 262 -39.45 33.79 25.24
CA GLY A 262 -40.91 33.93 25.30
C GLY A 262 -41.51 34.68 24.10
N MET A 263 -42.83 34.57 23.92
CA MET A 263 -43.56 35.34 22.90
C MET A 263 -43.48 36.84 23.24
N GLY A 264 -42.75 37.62 22.42
CA GLY A 264 -42.52 39.05 22.63
C GLY A 264 -41.16 39.41 23.25
N GLU A 265 -40.35 38.43 23.67
CA GLU A 265 -38.97 38.63 24.13
C GLU A 265 -38.01 38.59 22.93
N ARG A 266 -37.01 39.48 22.89
CA ARG A 266 -35.97 39.42 21.86
C ARG A 266 -35.01 38.28 22.15
N TYR A 267 -34.49 37.63 21.11
CA TYR A 267 -33.55 36.52 21.26
C TYR A 267 -32.26 36.94 21.98
N GLU A 268 -31.80 38.19 21.78
CA GLU A 268 -30.63 38.75 22.45
C GLU A 268 -30.84 38.86 23.97
N ASP A 269 -32.03 39.26 24.41
CA ASP A 269 -32.36 39.40 25.84
C ASP A 269 -32.35 38.04 26.55
N ALA A 270 -32.89 37.02 25.89
CA ALA A 270 -32.87 35.64 26.38
C ALA A 270 -31.44 35.07 26.46
N LEU A 271 -30.59 35.37 25.46
CA LEU A 271 -29.16 35.05 25.48
C LEU A 271 -28.47 35.70 26.68
N VAL A 272 -28.67 37.01 26.86
CA VAL A 272 -28.05 37.76 27.95
C VAL A 272 -28.46 37.23 29.31
N LYS A 273 -29.76 36.97 29.50
CA LYS A 273 -30.27 36.38 30.74
C LYS A 273 -29.63 35.02 31.04
N LYS A 274 -29.48 34.18 30.01
CA LYS A 274 -28.89 32.84 30.17
C LYS A 274 -27.42 32.90 30.54
N VAL A 275 -26.62 33.72 29.85
CA VAL A 275 -25.19 33.89 30.16
C VAL A 275 -25.01 34.51 31.55
N ARG A 276 -25.85 35.48 31.93
CA ARG A 276 -25.80 36.08 33.26
C ARG A 276 -26.14 35.11 34.40
N ALA A 277 -26.86 34.03 34.11
CA ALA A 277 -27.21 32.98 35.07
C ALA A 277 -26.11 31.91 35.25
N VAL A 278 -25.04 31.93 34.45
CA VAL A 278 -23.89 31.03 34.60
C VAL A 278 -23.17 31.34 35.90
N THR A 279 -22.89 30.31 36.71
CA THR A 279 -22.10 30.42 37.95
C THR A 279 -20.66 30.00 37.70
N GLU A 280 -19.76 30.31 38.63
CA GLU A 280 -18.36 29.90 38.52
C GLU A 280 -18.23 28.37 38.50
N GLU A 281 -19.04 27.66 39.28
CA GLU A 281 -19.04 26.18 39.29
C GLU A 281 -19.51 25.60 37.96
N SER A 282 -20.58 26.14 37.36
CA SER A 282 -21.08 25.65 36.07
C SER A 282 -20.12 25.99 34.91
N TRP A 283 -19.44 27.14 34.99
CA TRP A 283 -18.37 27.51 34.06
C TRP A 283 -17.18 26.56 34.15
N ALA A 284 -16.69 26.29 35.35
CA ALA A 284 -15.57 25.37 35.57
C ALA A 284 -15.94 23.94 35.12
N ALA A 285 -17.14 23.46 35.45
CA ALA A 285 -17.63 22.14 35.04
C ALA A 285 -17.74 22.00 33.51
N HIS A 286 -18.21 23.05 32.81
CA HIS A 286 -18.27 23.06 31.36
C HIS A 286 -16.89 22.87 30.74
N PHE A 287 -15.91 23.70 31.10
CA PHE A 287 -14.57 23.62 30.50
C PHE A 287 -13.79 22.37 30.95
N GLN A 288 -14.06 21.83 32.14
CA GLN A 288 -13.57 20.50 32.53
C GLN A 288 -14.14 19.40 31.62
N SER A 289 -15.44 19.43 31.32
CA SER A 289 -16.07 18.50 30.37
C SER A 289 -15.50 18.65 28.96
N VAL A 290 -15.22 19.89 28.51
CA VAL A 290 -14.61 20.16 27.20
C VAL A 290 -13.16 19.64 27.16
N ASP A 291 -12.36 19.91 28.20
CA ASP A 291 -10.99 19.39 28.30
C ASP A 291 -10.96 17.86 28.36
N ALA A 292 -11.88 17.24 29.09
CA ALA A 292 -12.02 15.79 29.16
C ALA A 292 -12.36 15.21 27.78
N ALA A 293 -13.36 15.78 27.09
CA ALA A 293 -13.74 15.36 25.74
C ALA A 293 -12.61 15.59 24.71
N ARG A 294 -11.83 16.67 24.85
CA ARG A 294 -10.65 16.93 24.00
C ARG A 294 -9.58 15.85 24.24
N LYS A 295 -9.24 15.55 25.50
CA LYS A 295 -8.26 14.51 25.85
C LYS A 295 -8.71 13.13 25.38
N GLU A 296 -9.99 12.80 25.55
CA GLU A 296 -10.58 11.56 25.05
C GLU A 296 -10.44 11.46 23.54
N ARG A 297 -10.73 12.55 22.81
CA ARG A 297 -10.55 12.62 21.36
C ARG A 297 -9.08 12.50 20.95
N GLU A 298 -8.16 13.18 21.63
CA GLU A 298 -6.72 13.09 21.37
C GLU A 298 -6.22 11.65 21.59
N ALA A 299 -6.65 11.00 22.67
CA ALA A 299 -6.33 9.60 22.95
C ALA A 299 -6.91 8.66 21.87
N ALA A 300 -8.17 8.86 21.47
CA ALA A 300 -8.82 8.09 20.41
C ALA A 300 -8.13 8.28 19.04
N LEU A 301 -7.59 9.46 18.75
CA LEU A 301 -6.82 9.72 17.54
C LEU A 301 -5.40 9.11 17.58
N ALA A 302 -4.81 8.98 18.78
CA ALA A 302 -3.50 8.38 18.97
C ALA A 302 -3.56 6.84 18.89
N ASP A 303 -4.56 6.22 19.50
CA ASP A 303 -4.77 4.77 19.49
C ASP A 303 -6.24 4.43 19.20
N PRO A 304 -6.63 4.42 17.91
CA PRO A 304 -8.02 4.16 17.52
C PRO A 304 -8.40 2.68 17.71
N HIS A 305 -9.58 2.43 18.30
CA HIS A 305 -10.10 1.08 18.54
C HIS A 305 -11.50 0.86 17.93
N THR A 306 -12.33 1.89 17.91
CA THR A 306 -13.70 1.80 17.38
C THR A 306 -13.80 2.36 15.95
N LEU A 307 -14.89 2.01 15.25
CA LEU A 307 -15.18 2.58 13.93
C LEU A 307 -15.23 4.11 13.94
N ALA A 308 -15.73 4.70 15.03
CA ALA A 308 -15.80 6.15 15.16
C ALA A 308 -14.40 6.77 15.28
N ASP A 309 -13.50 6.14 16.05
CA ASP A 309 -12.12 6.59 16.24
C ASP A 309 -11.34 6.53 14.93
N PHE A 310 -11.38 5.38 14.25
CA PHE A 310 -10.74 5.22 12.95
C PHE A 310 -11.30 6.16 11.90
N ALA A 311 -12.62 6.35 11.84
CA ALA A 311 -13.23 7.33 10.94
C ALA A 311 -12.80 8.77 11.26
N ALA A 312 -12.50 9.09 12.52
CA ALA A 312 -11.95 10.39 12.90
C ALA A 312 -10.49 10.53 12.44
N VAL A 313 -9.64 9.51 12.65
CA VAL A 313 -8.24 9.51 12.20
C VAL A 313 -8.14 9.59 10.68
N ILE A 314 -8.90 8.78 9.96
CA ILE A 314 -8.88 8.74 8.48
C ILE A 314 -9.37 10.07 7.91
N ARG A 315 -10.37 10.71 8.53
CA ARG A 315 -10.85 12.04 8.10
C ARG A 315 -9.80 13.13 8.32
N ASP A 316 -9.03 13.05 9.40
CA ASP A 316 -8.04 14.06 9.79
C ASP A 316 -6.70 13.90 9.03
N ARG A 317 -6.22 12.66 8.90
CA ARG A 317 -4.85 12.35 8.43
C ARG A 317 -4.80 11.42 7.21
N GLY A 318 -5.93 10.86 6.79
CA GLY A 318 -6.00 9.84 5.73
C GLY A 318 -5.63 8.43 6.22
N GLU A 319 -6.04 7.40 5.47
CA GLU A 319 -5.74 5.98 5.78
C GLU A 319 -4.23 5.68 5.76
N ASN A 320 -3.48 6.40 4.92
CA ASN A 320 -2.02 6.24 4.81
C ASN A 320 -1.28 6.59 6.10
N ALA A 321 -1.89 7.35 7.02
CA ALA A 321 -1.30 7.69 8.31
C ALA A 321 -1.45 6.58 9.36
N LEU A 322 -2.32 5.58 9.15
CA LEU A 322 -2.46 4.45 10.07
C LEU A 322 -1.17 3.63 10.08
N THR A 323 -0.75 3.10 11.23
CA THR A 323 0.30 2.07 11.28
C THR A 323 -0.18 0.74 10.68
N VAL A 324 0.72 -0.22 10.47
CA VAL A 324 0.35 -1.57 9.99
C VAL A 324 -0.62 -2.27 10.95
N GLU A 325 -0.39 -2.13 12.26
CA GLU A 325 -1.24 -2.69 13.31
C GLU A 325 -2.59 -1.97 13.42
N GLN A 326 -2.60 -0.63 13.31
CA GLN A 326 -3.85 0.14 13.27
C GLN A 326 -4.68 -0.21 12.04
N LEU A 327 -4.05 -0.36 10.87
CA LEU A 327 -4.75 -0.80 9.66
C LEU A 327 -5.31 -2.23 9.80
N ALA A 328 -4.57 -3.13 10.45
CA ALA A 328 -5.06 -4.49 10.72
C ALA A 328 -6.29 -4.49 11.64
N ARG A 329 -6.29 -3.67 12.70
CA ARG A 329 -7.46 -3.48 13.58
C ARG A 329 -8.64 -2.87 12.83
N TRP A 330 -8.39 -1.84 12.03
CA TRP A 330 -9.40 -1.21 11.18
C TRP A 330 -10.08 -2.21 10.25
N ASP A 331 -9.28 -3.00 9.52
CA ASP A 331 -9.78 -4.03 8.60
C ASP A 331 -10.57 -5.11 9.37
N ALA A 332 -10.11 -5.54 10.54
CA ALA A 332 -10.79 -6.54 11.35
C ALA A 332 -12.16 -6.07 11.84
N VAL A 333 -12.25 -4.85 12.40
CA VAL A 333 -13.51 -4.28 12.89
C VAL A 333 -14.52 -4.11 11.75
N HIS A 334 -14.07 -3.66 10.58
CA HIS A 334 -14.94 -3.56 9.40
C HIS A 334 -15.38 -4.92 8.87
N ALA A 335 -14.45 -5.86 8.73
CA ALA A 335 -14.74 -7.21 8.25
C ALA A 335 -15.74 -7.93 9.18
N ASP A 336 -15.58 -7.77 10.49
CA ASP A 336 -16.48 -8.33 11.50
C ASP A 336 -17.89 -7.73 11.37
N LEU A 337 -18.00 -6.41 11.27
CA LEU A 337 -19.28 -5.74 11.08
C LEU A 337 -19.98 -6.17 9.76
N THR A 338 -19.24 -6.25 8.64
CA THR A 338 -19.81 -6.70 7.36
C THR A 338 -20.30 -8.14 7.46
N ARG A 339 -19.54 -9.02 8.13
CA ARG A 339 -19.93 -10.42 8.37
C ARG A 339 -21.13 -10.54 9.31
N GLU A 340 -21.20 -9.74 10.36
CA GLU A 340 -22.34 -9.67 11.27
C GLU A 340 -23.62 -9.27 10.53
N ARG A 341 -23.58 -8.18 9.73
CA ARG A 341 -24.72 -7.75 8.91
C ARG A 341 -25.16 -8.82 7.91
N ARG A 342 -24.21 -9.55 7.31
CA ARG A 342 -24.51 -10.68 6.42
C ARG A 342 -25.13 -11.86 7.19
N ALA A 343 -24.69 -12.11 8.42
CA ALA A 343 -25.28 -13.13 9.28
C ALA A 343 -26.70 -12.76 9.74
N GLU A 344 -26.96 -11.49 10.08
CA GLU A 344 -28.29 -10.95 10.40
C GLU A 344 -29.26 -11.07 9.22
N SER A 345 -28.78 -10.78 8.01
CA SER A 345 -29.53 -10.95 6.75
C SER A 345 -29.65 -12.42 6.32
N GLY A 346 -28.99 -13.34 7.03
CA GLY A 346 -28.95 -14.77 6.74
C GLY A 346 -30.21 -15.52 7.16
N PRO A 347 -30.17 -16.87 7.17
CA PRO A 347 -31.30 -17.67 7.64
C PRO A 347 -31.62 -17.34 9.11
N SER A 348 -32.85 -16.89 9.37
CA SER A 348 -33.32 -16.55 10.74
C SER A 348 -32.96 -17.63 11.76
N ALA A 349 -32.48 -17.21 12.93
CA ALA A 349 -32.21 -18.08 14.08
C ALA A 349 -33.47 -18.77 14.61
N THR A 350 -34.64 -18.21 14.32
CA THR A 350 -35.93 -18.68 14.81
C THR A 350 -36.81 -19.16 13.65
N VAL A 351 -37.48 -20.28 13.85
CA VAL A 351 -38.56 -20.76 12.97
C VAL A 351 -39.89 -20.33 13.60
N SER A 352 -40.64 -19.48 12.90
CA SER A 352 -41.91 -18.98 13.43
C SER A 352 -42.95 -20.07 13.59
N GLN A 353 -43.89 -19.89 14.52
CA GLN A 353 -45.05 -20.76 14.74
C GLN A 353 -45.97 -20.85 13.51
N PHE A 354 -46.79 -21.90 13.41
CA PHE A 354 -47.80 -22.05 12.36
C PHE A 354 -48.92 -21.03 12.53
N GLU A 355 -49.39 -20.40 11.46
CA GLU A 355 -50.46 -19.37 11.51
C GLU A 355 -51.77 -19.85 10.85
N SER A 356 -51.81 -21.09 10.37
CA SER A 356 -52.97 -21.64 9.67
C SER A 356 -53.90 -22.31 10.67
N SER A 357 -55.17 -21.88 10.74
CA SER A 357 -56.23 -22.47 11.59
C SER A 357 -56.32 -24.00 11.43
N GLU A 358 -56.24 -24.50 10.20
CA GLU A 358 -56.29 -25.92 9.85
C GLU A 358 -55.10 -26.73 10.41
N ALA A 359 -53.93 -26.11 10.58
CA ALA A 359 -52.77 -26.77 11.19
C ALA A 359 -52.93 -27.00 12.69
N TYR A 360 -53.75 -26.19 13.38
CA TYR A 360 -54.08 -26.36 14.80
C TYR A 360 -55.14 -27.45 15.03
N GLU A 361 -55.97 -27.74 14.02
CA GLU A 361 -56.98 -28.79 14.07
C GLU A 361 -56.40 -30.20 13.81
N THR A 362 -55.17 -30.28 13.26
CA THR A 362 -54.49 -31.55 12.98
C THR A 362 -53.58 -31.96 14.15
N GLU A 363 -53.81 -33.13 14.73
CA GLU A 363 -52.90 -33.70 15.74
C GLU A 363 -51.58 -34.20 15.13
N PHE A 364 -50.45 -33.91 15.79
CA PHE A 364 -49.12 -34.35 15.38
C PHE A 364 -48.68 -35.50 16.28
N THR A 365 -48.40 -36.66 15.70
CA THR A 365 -47.94 -37.84 16.44
C THR A 365 -46.49 -38.15 16.08
N VAL A 366 -45.63 -38.29 17.09
CA VAL A 366 -44.22 -38.64 16.90
C VAL A 366 -44.05 -40.15 17.05
N LYS A 367 -43.56 -40.80 16.00
CA LYS A 367 -43.26 -42.23 15.97
C LYS A 367 -41.76 -42.45 15.81
N LYS A 368 -41.20 -43.34 16.63
CA LYS A 368 -39.82 -43.80 16.46
C LYS A 368 -39.73 -44.85 15.35
N GLY A 369 -38.83 -44.64 14.41
CA GLY A 369 -38.46 -45.56 13.34
C GLY A 369 -36.95 -45.70 13.23
N TYR A 370 -36.48 -46.30 12.13
CA TYR A 370 -35.06 -46.52 11.87
C TYR A 370 -34.76 -46.28 10.39
N HIS A 371 -33.68 -45.54 10.10
CA HIS A 371 -33.26 -45.28 8.72
C HIS A 371 -32.17 -46.26 8.30
N GLU A 372 -32.56 -47.35 7.62
CA GLU A 372 -31.65 -48.45 7.25
C GLU A 372 -30.36 -48.00 6.55
N LYS A 373 -30.46 -47.14 5.53
CA LYS A 373 -29.28 -46.66 4.78
C LYS A 373 -28.32 -45.77 5.59
N ARG A 374 -28.83 -45.03 6.58
CA ARG A 374 -28.01 -44.14 7.43
C ARG A 374 -27.63 -44.80 8.77
N GLN A 375 -28.18 -45.99 9.04
CA GLN A 375 -28.03 -46.74 10.27
C GLN A 375 -28.21 -45.86 11.52
N CYS A 376 -29.28 -45.07 11.55
CA CYS A 376 -29.58 -44.15 12.64
C CYS A 376 -31.06 -44.23 13.05
N PRO A 377 -31.40 -43.93 14.32
CA PRO A 377 -32.78 -43.75 14.74
C PRO A 377 -33.43 -42.63 13.92
N LEU A 378 -34.74 -42.75 13.74
CA LEU A 378 -35.55 -41.80 12.98
C LEU A 378 -36.79 -41.42 13.78
N TRP A 379 -37.14 -40.14 13.76
CA TRP A 379 -38.32 -39.61 14.42
C TRP A 379 -39.28 -39.09 13.36
N ILE A 380 -40.46 -39.71 13.27
CA ILE A 380 -41.43 -39.50 12.21
C ILE A 380 -42.64 -38.79 12.81
N VAL A 381 -42.87 -37.55 12.42
CA VAL A 381 -44.04 -36.76 12.78
C VAL A 381 -45.13 -37.00 11.73
N GLN A 382 -46.21 -37.68 12.13
CA GLN A 382 -47.37 -37.99 11.29
C GLN A 382 -48.51 -37.01 11.57
N LEU A 383 -49.21 -36.61 10.51
CA LEU A 383 -50.39 -35.74 10.60
C LEU A 383 -51.64 -36.61 10.79
N GLY A 384 -52.48 -36.28 11.77
CA GLY A 384 -53.74 -37.00 12.03
C GLY A 384 -54.80 -36.83 10.94
N SER A 385 -54.74 -35.74 10.17
CA SER A 385 -55.65 -35.43 9.07
C SER A 385 -54.90 -34.85 7.86
N ARG A 386 -55.56 -34.85 6.69
CA ARG A 386 -55.00 -34.29 5.47
C ARG A 386 -55.18 -32.77 5.48
N VAL A 387 -54.09 -32.05 5.23
CA VAL A 387 -54.07 -30.57 5.16
C VAL A 387 -54.05 -30.06 3.72
N GLU A 388 -54.42 -28.80 3.51
CA GLU A 388 -54.35 -28.14 2.21
C GLU A 388 -52.92 -28.11 1.63
N PRO A 389 -52.74 -28.13 0.29
CA PRO A 389 -51.41 -28.15 -0.34
C PRO A 389 -50.52 -26.95 0.01
N SER A 390 -51.11 -25.78 0.27
CA SER A 390 -50.39 -24.58 0.69
C SER A 390 -49.83 -24.73 2.11
N THR A 391 -50.63 -25.24 3.04
CA THR A 391 -50.25 -25.56 4.42
C THR A 391 -49.17 -26.64 4.46
N PHE A 392 -49.32 -27.71 3.66
CA PHE A 392 -48.32 -28.75 3.53
C PHE A 392 -46.96 -28.23 3.04
N ARG A 393 -46.94 -27.30 2.06
CA ARG A 393 -45.69 -26.67 1.59
C ARG A 393 -45.01 -25.85 2.69
N LYS A 394 -45.79 -25.14 3.52
CA LYS A 394 -45.26 -24.41 4.69
C LYS A 394 -44.67 -25.36 5.74
N LEU A 395 -45.41 -26.42 6.09
CA LEU A 395 -44.94 -27.50 6.98
C LEU A 395 -43.62 -28.11 6.48
N LYS A 396 -43.55 -28.44 5.18
CA LYS A 396 -42.34 -28.96 4.55
C LYS A 396 -41.16 -27.98 4.61
N SER A 397 -41.42 -26.68 4.40
CA SER A 397 -40.40 -25.64 4.51
C SER A 397 -39.85 -25.54 5.93
N LYS A 398 -40.73 -25.55 6.95
CA LYS A 398 -40.35 -25.48 8.37
C LYS A 398 -39.68 -26.75 8.87
N ALA A 399 -40.14 -27.93 8.45
CA ALA A 399 -39.45 -29.19 8.71
C ALA A 399 -38.01 -29.15 8.15
N LYS A 400 -37.84 -28.68 6.91
CA LYS A 400 -36.52 -28.48 6.30
C LYS A 400 -35.67 -27.45 7.05
N ALA A 401 -36.29 -26.40 7.58
CA ALA A 401 -35.64 -25.37 8.38
C ALA A 401 -35.03 -25.92 9.68
N LEU A 402 -35.64 -26.98 10.25
CA LEU A 402 -35.19 -27.72 11.43
C LEU A 402 -34.39 -29.00 11.07
N GLY A 403 -33.95 -29.15 9.82
CA GLY A 403 -33.12 -30.28 9.39
C GLY A 403 -33.88 -31.58 9.05
N GLY A 404 -35.20 -31.55 9.04
CA GLY A 404 -36.06 -32.67 8.63
C GLY A 404 -36.42 -32.68 7.14
N TRP A 405 -37.10 -33.74 6.72
CA TRP A 405 -37.64 -33.90 5.36
C TRP A 405 -38.97 -34.64 5.40
N TYR A 406 -39.77 -34.56 4.35
CA TYR A 406 -40.97 -35.39 4.23
C TYR A 406 -40.65 -36.65 3.42
N SER A 407 -41.12 -37.81 3.87
CA SER A 407 -41.03 -39.07 3.12
C SER A 407 -42.36 -39.82 3.18
N SER A 408 -42.74 -40.41 2.05
CA SER A 408 -43.91 -41.28 1.90
C SER A 408 -43.54 -42.64 1.31
N PHE A 409 -42.26 -43.02 1.36
CA PHE A 409 -41.75 -44.24 0.73
C PHE A 409 -42.42 -45.50 1.29
N LYS A 410 -42.61 -45.57 2.61
CA LYS A 410 -43.37 -46.63 3.29
C LYS A 410 -44.66 -46.02 3.83
N LYS A 411 -45.82 -46.43 3.30
CA LYS A 411 -47.12 -45.82 3.63
C LYS A 411 -47.42 -45.79 5.14
N ALA A 412 -47.06 -46.85 5.87
CA ALA A 412 -47.25 -46.94 7.33
C ALA A 412 -46.37 -45.97 8.14
N ASP A 413 -45.32 -45.43 7.52
CA ASP A 413 -44.30 -44.56 8.12
C ASP A 413 -44.20 -43.22 7.36
N ALA A 414 -45.26 -42.85 6.63
CA ALA A 414 -45.33 -41.60 5.89
C ALA A 414 -45.47 -40.41 6.85
N GLY A 415 -44.61 -39.41 6.72
CA GLY A 415 -44.57 -38.25 7.62
C GLY A 415 -43.33 -37.38 7.46
N PHE A 416 -43.19 -36.37 8.32
CA PHE A 416 -42.00 -35.54 8.44
C PHE A 416 -40.96 -36.24 9.32
N GLN A 417 -39.79 -36.51 8.76
CA GLN A 417 -38.76 -37.35 9.36
C GLN A 417 -37.56 -36.51 9.81
N PHE A 418 -37.04 -36.81 11.00
CA PHE A 418 -35.91 -36.15 11.63
C PHE A 418 -34.93 -37.19 12.19
N ILE A 419 -33.64 -36.85 12.24
CA ILE A 419 -32.58 -37.72 12.79
C ILE A 419 -32.44 -37.50 14.31
N SER A 420 -32.84 -36.34 14.81
CA SER A 420 -32.84 -36.00 16.24
C SER A 420 -34.27 -35.95 16.78
N GLU A 421 -34.47 -36.47 17.99
CA GLU A 421 -35.75 -36.41 18.70
C GLU A 421 -36.10 -34.95 19.00
N ASP A 422 -35.12 -34.20 19.49
CA ASP A 422 -35.24 -32.77 19.78
C ASP A 422 -35.66 -31.96 18.55
N ALA A 423 -35.13 -32.26 17.35
CA ALA A 423 -35.56 -31.58 16.12
C ALA A 423 -37.02 -31.91 15.74
N ALA A 424 -37.48 -33.14 16.00
CA ALA A 424 -38.88 -33.52 15.81
C ALA A 424 -39.79 -32.81 16.83
N THR A 425 -39.36 -32.76 18.10
CA THR A 425 -40.07 -32.05 19.18
C THR A 425 -40.19 -30.56 18.87
N ARG A 426 -39.11 -29.91 18.44
CA ARG A 426 -39.13 -28.51 17.97
C ARG A 426 -40.06 -28.30 16.79
N PHE A 427 -40.18 -29.27 15.89
CA PHE A 427 -41.13 -29.18 14.78
C PHE A 427 -42.58 -29.28 15.26
N THR A 428 -42.86 -30.12 16.26
CA THR A 428 -44.20 -30.21 16.87
C THR A 428 -44.55 -28.98 17.71
N SER A 429 -43.57 -28.36 18.40
CA SER A 429 -43.80 -27.17 19.21
C SER A 429 -44.15 -25.92 18.40
N LEU A 430 -43.91 -25.93 17.07
CA LEU A 430 -44.34 -24.87 16.16
C LEU A 430 -45.86 -24.67 16.12
N LEU A 431 -46.65 -25.60 16.67
CA LEU A 431 -48.09 -25.43 16.85
C LEU A 431 -48.43 -24.45 17.98
N THR A 432 -47.53 -24.25 18.95
CA THR A 432 -47.80 -23.45 20.15
C THR A 432 -46.86 -22.27 20.34
N GLY A 433 -45.70 -22.27 19.67
CA GLY A 433 -44.76 -21.16 19.72
C GLY A 433 -43.60 -21.31 18.75
N ASP A 434 -42.76 -20.29 18.72
CA ASP A 434 -41.56 -20.25 17.88
C ASP A 434 -40.50 -21.25 18.36
N ALA A 435 -39.69 -21.77 17.44
CA ALA A 435 -38.59 -22.70 17.75
C ALA A 435 -37.22 -22.09 17.43
N ASP A 436 -36.30 -22.13 18.39
CA ASP A 436 -34.90 -21.76 18.18
C ASP A 436 -34.14 -22.86 17.43
N ARG A 437 -33.26 -22.47 16.51
CA ARG A 437 -32.45 -23.39 15.69
C ARG A 437 -30.98 -22.96 15.54
N LYS A 438 -30.46 -22.14 16.46
CA LYS A 438 -29.06 -21.67 16.42
C LYS A 438 -28.05 -22.80 16.40
N ASP A 439 -28.25 -23.79 17.25
CA ASP A 439 -27.47 -25.03 17.33
C ASP A 439 -27.51 -25.85 16.02
N ILE A 440 -28.68 -25.95 15.37
CA ILE A 440 -28.83 -26.63 14.07
C ILE A 440 -28.04 -25.89 12.98
N LEU A 441 -28.06 -24.56 12.98
CA LEU A 441 -27.29 -23.74 12.05
C LEU A 441 -25.79 -23.87 12.29
N ALA A 442 -25.36 -23.85 13.56
CA ALA A 442 -23.96 -24.03 13.97
C ALA A 442 -23.43 -25.43 13.58
N ALA A 443 -24.14 -26.50 13.93
CA ALA A 443 -23.76 -27.87 13.57
C ALA A 443 -23.73 -28.08 12.04
N ARG A 444 -24.60 -27.38 11.30
CA ARG A 444 -24.58 -27.39 9.83
C ARG A 444 -23.38 -26.64 9.27
N LYS A 445 -22.95 -25.55 9.90
CA LYS A 445 -21.75 -24.79 9.52
C LYS A 445 -20.50 -25.66 9.76
N GLU A 446 -20.34 -26.17 10.97
CA GLU A 446 -19.22 -27.04 11.36
C GLU A 446 -19.09 -28.27 10.44
N ARG A 447 -20.19 -28.99 10.18
CA ARG A 447 -20.17 -30.13 9.26
C ARG A 447 -19.71 -29.76 7.85
N LYS A 448 -20.12 -28.58 7.35
CA LYS A 448 -19.68 -28.10 6.03
C LYS A 448 -18.19 -27.79 6.04
N GLU A 449 -17.68 -27.18 7.10
CA GLU A 449 -16.26 -26.86 7.25
C GLU A 449 -15.42 -28.13 7.30
N GLN A 450 -15.79 -29.12 8.12
CA GLN A 450 -15.14 -30.44 8.16
C GLN A 450 -15.17 -31.14 6.80
N THR A 451 -16.33 -31.15 6.11
CA THR A 451 -16.44 -31.76 4.78
C THR A 451 -15.57 -31.02 3.75
N THR A 452 -15.49 -29.69 3.85
CA THR A 452 -14.64 -28.88 2.97
C THR A 452 -13.16 -29.14 3.27
N ALA A 453 -12.75 -29.13 4.53
CA ALA A 453 -11.38 -29.40 4.96
C ALA A 453 -10.91 -30.77 4.44
N GLN A 454 -11.72 -31.82 4.62
CA GLN A 454 -11.40 -33.16 4.09
C GLN A 454 -11.16 -33.14 2.57
N ARG A 455 -12.05 -32.49 1.80
CA ARG A 455 -11.91 -32.38 0.34
C ARG A 455 -10.66 -31.60 -0.08
N LEU A 456 -10.30 -30.57 0.68
CA LEU A 456 -9.11 -29.77 0.41
C LEU A 456 -7.83 -30.55 0.73
N HIS A 457 -7.81 -31.34 1.82
CA HIS A 457 -6.70 -32.26 2.11
C HIS A 457 -6.53 -33.31 1.01
N GLU A 458 -7.61 -33.95 0.59
CA GLU A 458 -7.59 -34.94 -0.50
C GLU A 458 -7.07 -34.33 -1.81
N LEU A 459 -7.54 -33.14 -2.16
CA LEU A 459 -7.06 -32.39 -3.33
C LEU A 459 -5.57 -32.03 -3.21
N ALA A 460 -5.14 -31.54 -2.05
CA ALA A 460 -3.75 -31.17 -1.79
C ALA A 460 -2.81 -32.39 -1.90
N ALA A 461 -3.20 -33.53 -1.34
CA ALA A 461 -2.45 -34.78 -1.42
C ALA A 461 -2.29 -35.25 -2.88
N ASP A 462 -3.37 -35.20 -3.66
CA ASP A 462 -3.32 -35.55 -5.09
C ASP A 462 -2.41 -34.59 -5.88
N MET A 463 -2.48 -33.28 -5.60
CA MET A 463 -1.62 -32.28 -6.23
C MET A 463 -0.13 -32.50 -5.89
N LEU A 464 0.20 -32.83 -4.64
CA LEU A 464 1.58 -33.12 -4.24
C LEU A 464 2.12 -34.34 -4.99
N ARG A 465 1.38 -35.44 -4.99
CA ARG A 465 1.75 -36.66 -5.71
C ARG A 465 1.99 -36.40 -7.20
N ARG A 466 1.06 -35.70 -7.88
CA ARG A 466 1.22 -35.35 -9.31
C ARG A 466 2.42 -34.43 -9.58
N SER A 467 2.72 -33.55 -8.64
CA SER A 467 3.88 -32.66 -8.75
C SER A 467 5.19 -33.44 -8.62
N GLU A 468 5.28 -34.34 -7.65
CA GLU A 468 6.43 -35.24 -7.43
C GLU A 468 6.68 -36.13 -8.66
N GLU A 469 5.64 -36.81 -9.16
CA GLU A 469 5.72 -37.62 -10.40
C GLU A 469 6.18 -36.79 -11.61
N THR A 470 5.79 -35.52 -11.69
CA THR A 470 6.19 -34.62 -12.78
C THR A 470 7.64 -34.17 -12.64
N ILE A 471 8.11 -33.94 -11.42
CA ILE A 471 9.51 -33.59 -11.13
C ILE A 471 10.42 -34.77 -11.46
N GLU A 472 10.09 -35.97 -10.99
CA GLU A 472 10.85 -37.21 -11.25
C GLU A 472 10.96 -37.49 -12.75
N ARG A 473 9.83 -37.52 -13.46
CA ARG A 473 9.81 -37.69 -14.92
C ARG A 473 10.60 -36.62 -15.66
N SER A 474 10.63 -35.39 -15.14
CA SER A 474 11.43 -34.32 -15.73
C SER A 474 12.93 -34.55 -15.56
N HIS A 475 13.37 -35.06 -14.40
CA HIS A 475 14.76 -35.45 -14.18
C HIS A 475 15.20 -36.59 -15.11
N GLU A 476 14.33 -37.56 -15.37
CA GLU A 476 14.60 -38.68 -16.30
C GLU A 476 14.59 -38.28 -17.79
N SER A 477 14.04 -37.11 -18.13
CA SER A 477 13.92 -36.66 -19.51
C SER A 477 15.27 -36.21 -20.10
N LEU A 478 15.49 -36.43 -21.40
CA LEU A 478 16.70 -35.95 -22.10
C LEU A 478 16.87 -34.42 -22.00
N GLN A 479 17.99 -33.97 -21.44
CA GLN A 479 18.32 -32.54 -21.24
C GLN A 479 19.65 -32.14 -21.91
N ASN A 480 20.08 -32.85 -22.95
CA ASN A 480 21.39 -32.68 -23.60
C ASN A 480 21.59 -31.36 -24.37
N THR A 481 20.58 -30.51 -24.51
CA THR A 481 20.68 -29.20 -25.18
C THR A 481 20.08 -28.12 -24.30
N ALA A 482 20.59 -26.88 -24.41
CA ALA A 482 20.11 -25.74 -23.60
C ALA A 482 18.59 -25.61 -23.69
N ARG A 483 18.03 -25.61 -24.90
CA ARG A 483 16.58 -25.55 -25.13
C ARG A 483 15.81 -26.67 -24.43
N ARG A 484 16.30 -27.92 -24.46
CA ARG A 484 15.61 -29.04 -23.80
C ARG A 484 15.69 -28.91 -22.27
N ALA A 485 16.84 -28.51 -21.76
CA ALA A 485 17.04 -28.31 -20.34
C ALA A 485 16.17 -27.16 -19.79
N ASP A 486 16.03 -26.07 -20.53
CA ASP A 486 15.15 -24.94 -20.18
C ASP A 486 13.67 -25.34 -20.18
N ILE A 487 13.24 -26.15 -21.17
CA ILE A 487 11.88 -26.70 -21.20
C ILE A 487 11.61 -27.53 -19.95
N GLN A 488 12.53 -28.43 -19.59
CA GLN A 488 12.39 -29.29 -18.40
C GLN A 488 12.45 -28.48 -17.10
N ALA A 489 13.30 -27.46 -17.03
CA ALA A 489 13.31 -26.52 -15.91
C ALA A 489 11.97 -25.78 -15.75
N GLY A 490 11.35 -25.36 -16.86
CA GLY A 490 10.01 -24.78 -16.84
C GLY A 490 8.94 -25.77 -16.39
N VAL A 491 9.06 -27.06 -16.75
CA VAL A 491 8.17 -28.13 -16.25
C VAL A 491 8.30 -28.29 -14.74
N ARG A 492 9.53 -28.40 -14.21
CA ARG A 492 9.78 -28.51 -12.77
C ARG A 492 9.35 -27.26 -12.02
N GLY A 493 9.66 -26.07 -12.52
CA GLY A 493 9.23 -24.80 -11.94
C GLY A 493 7.72 -24.71 -11.73
N ARG A 494 6.92 -25.16 -12.71
CA ARG A 494 5.46 -25.27 -12.57
C ARG A 494 5.05 -26.30 -11.53
N ALA A 495 5.69 -27.48 -11.51
CA ALA A 495 5.41 -28.52 -10.53
C ALA A 495 5.75 -28.08 -9.09
N TYR A 496 6.85 -27.36 -8.88
CA TYR A 496 7.18 -26.79 -7.58
C TYR A 496 6.18 -25.72 -7.11
N ALA A 497 5.71 -24.88 -8.03
CA ALA A 497 4.65 -23.91 -7.72
C ALA A 497 3.33 -24.61 -7.37
N GLU A 498 2.99 -25.68 -8.09
CA GLU A 498 1.81 -26.51 -7.79
C GLU A 498 1.94 -27.21 -6.42
N ALA A 499 3.11 -27.76 -6.10
CA ALA A 499 3.40 -28.36 -4.80
C ALA A 499 3.34 -27.32 -3.66
N ALA A 500 3.80 -26.09 -3.89
CA ALA A 500 3.69 -25.01 -2.90
C ALA A 500 2.22 -24.66 -2.63
N LEU A 501 1.42 -24.48 -3.69
CA LEU A 501 -0.02 -24.23 -3.56
C LEU A 501 -0.73 -25.39 -2.84
N ALA A 502 -0.34 -26.63 -3.11
CA ALA A 502 -0.88 -27.80 -2.42
C ALA A 502 -0.57 -27.81 -0.92
N ARG A 503 0.65 -27.44 -0.51
CA ARG A 503 1.01 -27.28 0.91
C ARG A 503 0.19 -26.16 1.57
N SER A 504 0.00 -25.04 0.89
CA SER A 504 -0.87 -23.95 1.37
C SER A 504 -2.31 -24.42 1.55
N LEU A 505 -2.86 -25.20 0.59
CA LEU A 505 -4.19 -25.78 0.68
C LEU A 505 -4.33 -26.71 1.88
N HIS A 506 -3.33 -27.56 2.14
CA HIS A 506 -3.30 -28.45 3.29
C HIS A 506 -3.31 -27.67 4.61
N SER A 507 -2.49 -26.62 4.72
CA SER A 507 -2.40 -25.78 5.91
C SER A 507 -3.69 -25.00 6.19
N VAL A 508 -4.35 -24.48 5.15
CA VAL A 508 -5.68 -23.84 5.29
C VAL A 508 -6.76 -24.86 5.65
N ALA A 509 -6.70 -26.07 5.09
CA ALA A 509 -7.63 -27.15 5.44
C ALA A 509 -7.49 -27.57 6.92
N ASP A 510 -6.26 -27.61 7.46
CA ASP A 510 -6.02 -27.84 8.88
C ASP A 510 -6.69 -26.76 9.74
N ALA A 511 -6.50 -25.48 9.40
CA ALA A 511 -7.11 -24.36 10.12
C ALA A 511 -8.66 -24.41 10.07
N LEU A 512 -9.23 -24.80 8.92
CA LEU A 512 -10.68 -25.02 8.78
C LEU A 512 -11.16 -26.18 9.66
N SER A 513 -10.41 -27.27 9.73
CA SER A 513 -10.78 -28.45 10.54
C SER A 513 -10.79 -28.16 12.05
N ARG A 514 -9.90 -27.26 12.51
CA ARG A 514 -9.81 -26.81 13.90
C ARG A 514 -10.75 -25.65 14.24
N GLY A 515 -11.44 -25.07 13.25
CA GLY A 515 -12.29 -23.88 13.45
C GLY A 515 -11.50 -22.60 13.74
N GLU A 516 -10.20 -22.57 13.42
CA GLU A 516 -9.31 -21.41 13.60
C GLU A 516 -9.40 -20.42 12.44
N ALA A 517 -9.91 -20.85 11.29
CA ALA A 517 -10.05 -20.05 10.08
C ALA A 517 -11.26 -19.09 10.18
N LYS A 518 -11.05 -17.86 10.66
CA LYS A 518 -12.11 -16.86 10.80
C LYS A 518 -12.50 -16.27 9.45
N TYR A 519 -11.56 -15.68 8.73
CA TYR A 519 -11.77 -15.00 7.45
C TYR A 519 -11.56 -15.93 6.24
N LEU A 520 -10.99 -17.12 6.45
CA LEU A 520 -10.81 -18.15 5.42
C LEU A 520 -11.91 -19.23 5.39
N ASP A 521 -12.96 -19.12 6.22
CA ASP A 521 -14.08 -20.08 6.31
C ASP A 521 -14.86 -20.31 4.98
N GLY A 522 -14.73 -19.39 4.03
CA GLY A 522 -15.31 -19.52 2.69
C GLY A 522 -14.44 -20.22 1.65
N ILE A 523 -13.18 -20.55 1.96
CA ILE A 523 -12.26 -21.22 1.02
C ILE A 523 -12.69 -22.67 0.81
N LYS A 524 -13.08 -22.99 -0.44
CA LYS A 524 -13.64 -24.31 -0.81
C LYS A 524 -12.97 -24.95 -2.01
N HIS A 525 -12.22 -24.16 -2.77
CA HIS A 525 -11.63 -24.57 -4.04
C HIS A 525 -10.22 -23.99 -4.15
N ARG A 526 -9.34 -24.71 -4.86
CA ARG A 526 -7.98 -24.26 -5.20
C ARG A 526 -7.96 -22.85 -5.78
N THR A 527 -8.92 -22.52 -6.66
CA THR A 527 -9.01 -21.22 -7.32
C THR A 527 -9.25 -20.05 -6.37
N HIS A 528 -9.78 -20.28 -5.17
CA HIS A 528 -9.90 -19.22 -4.17
C HIS A 528 -8.52 -18.86 -3.60
N LEU A 529 -7.68 -19.87 -3.36
CA LEU A 529 -6.33 -19.66 -2.83
C LEU A 529 -5.40 -19.05 -3.87
N GLU A 530 -5.51 -19.47 -5.13
CA GLU A 530 -4.81 -18.85 -6.27
C GLU A 530 -5.15 -17.36 -6.39
N GLU A 531 -6.39 -16.97 -6.07
CA GLU A 531 -6.80 -15.57 -6.08
C GLU A 531 -6.15 -14.77 -4.94
N LEU A 532 -6.08 -15.33 -3.73
CA LEU A 532 -5.36 -14.69 -2.61
C LEU A 532 -3.85 -14.55 -2.92
N ASP A 533 -3.23 -15.58 -3.50
CA ASP A 533 -1.84 -15.53 -3.95
C ASP A 533 -1.62 -14.45 -5.01
N ARG A 534 -2.53 -14.33 -5.99
CA ARG A 534 -2.49 -13.28 -7.00
C ARG A 534 -2.55 -11.89 -6.35
N VAL A 535 -3.50 -11.68 -5.44
CA VAL A 535 -3.67 -10.38 -4.77
C VAL A 535 -2.42 -10.02 -3.97
N LEU A 536 -1.82 -10.97 -3.23
CA LEU A 536 -0.56 -10.73 -2.51
C LEU A 536 0.58 -10.31 -3.42
N VAL A 537 0.74 -10.99 -4.57
CA VAL A 537 1.76 -10.64 -5.56
C VAL A 537 1.52 -9.23 -6.12
N LEU A 538 0.28 -8.90 -6.48
CA LEU A 538 -0.07 -7.57 -6.97
C LEU A 538 0.17 -6.48 -5.92
N ALA A 539 -0.14 -6.77 -4.65
CA ALA A 539 0.06 -5.86 -3.53
C ALA A 539 1.55 -5.59 -3.28
N LYS A 540 2.40 -6.63 -3.34
CA LYS A 540 3.88 -6.47 -3.29
C LYS A 540 4.37 -5.54 -4.39
N TRP A 541 3.93 -5.75 -5.63
CA TRP A 541 4.34 -4.90 -6.75
C TRP A 541 3.78 -3.47 -6.65
N ALA A 542 2.60 -3.29 -6.07
CA ALA A 542 2.05 -1.97 -5.78
C ALA A 542 2.86 -1.22 -4.71
N ARG A 543 3.33 -1.91 -3.66
CA ARG A 543 4.29 -1.34 -2.69
C ARG A 543 5.58 -0.91 -3.37
N ILE A 544 6.17 -1.78 -4.20
CA ILE A 544 7.42 -1.50 -4.92
C ILE A 544 7.26 -0.26 -5.82
N ARG A 545 6.17 -0.17 -6.59
CA ARG A 545 5.87 1.03 -7.40
C ARG A 545 5.74 2.30 -6.55
N SER A 546 5.06 2.21 -5.41
CA SER A 546 4.93 3.36 -4.49
C SER A 546 6.29 3.81 -3.94
N LEU A 547 7.19 2.87 -3.64
CA LEU A 547 8.56 3.21 -3.23
C LEU A 547 9.33 3.87 -4.39
N GLN A 548 9.25 3.32 -5.60
CA GLN A 548 9.89 3.89 -6.79
C GLN A 548 9.45 5.34 -7.05
N GLU A 549 8.14 5.62 -6.93
CA GLU A 549 7.60 6.98 -7.09
C GLU A 549 8.14 7.94 -6.03
N LYS A 550 8.16 7.53 -4.76
CA LYS A 550 8.72 8.35 -3.66
C LYS A 550 10.21 8.63 -3.84
N HIS A 551 10.98 7.64 -4.30
CA HIS A 551 12.41 7.81 -4.56
C HIS A 551 12.70 8.66 -5.80
N ARG A 552 11.86 8.59 -6.84
CA ARG A 552 11.97 9.47 -8.02
C ARG A 552 11.68 10.94 -7.67
N ALA A 553 10.89 11.19 -6.63
CA ALA A 553 10.52 12.53 -6.19
C ALA A 553 11.50 13.17 -5.17
N GLY A 554 12.55 12.47 -4.71
CA GLY A 554 13.51 12.97 -3.72
C GLY A 554 14.93 13.20 -4.27
N GLU A 555 15.69 14.14 -3.67
CA GLU A 555 17.04 14.56 -4.11
C GLU A 555 18.14 13.48 -4.02
N LEU A 556 17.90 12.35 -3.35
CA LEU A 556 18.89 11.28 -3.08
C LEU A 556 18.56 9.96 -3.79
N ALA A 557 18.31 10.02 -5.10
CA ALA A 557 17.95 8.87 -5.93
C ALA A 557 19.04 7.77 -6.06
N TYR A 558 20.29 8.03 -5.64
CA TYR A 558 21.43 7.14 -5.91
C TYR A 558 21.60 5.97 -4.91
N ALA A 559 20.94 6.01 -3.74
CA ALA A 559 21.12 5.02 -2.68
C ALA A 559 20.03 3.93 -2.60
N PHE A 560 18.93 4.06 -3.34
CA PHE A 560 17.81 3.11 -3.26
C PHE A 560 17.97 1.96 -4.26
N ARG A 561 18.26 0.77 -3.75
CA ARG A 561 18.35 -0.46 -4.55
C ARG A 561 17.01 -1.17 -4.59
N ILE A 562 16.26 -0.93 -5.66
CA ILE A 562 14.97 -1.58 -5.94
C ILE A 562 15.11 -3.12 -5.92
N ASP A 563 16.21 -3.65 -6.47
CA ASP A 563 16.46 -5.09 -6.55
C ASP A 563 16.47 -5.76 -5.16
N GLU A 564 16.95 -5.05 -4.12
CA GLU A 564 16.93 -5.55 -2.74
C GLU A 564 15.49 -5.61 -2.18
N GLU A 565 14.64 -4.63 -2.51
CA GLU A 565 13.22 -4.64 -2.15
C GLU A 565 12.42 -5.70 -2.92
N GLU A 566 12.76 -5.92 -4.19
CA GLU A 566 12.15 -6.96 -5.04
C GLU A 566 12.48 -8.36 -4.54
N ALA A 567 13.68 -8.57 -3.98
CA ALA A 567 14.11 -9.84 -3.42
C ALA A 567 13.42 -10.20 -2.08
N LYS A 568 12.86 -9.22 -1.36
CA LYS A 568 12.20 -9.48 -0.06
C LYS A 568 10.97 -10.38 -0.22
N PRO A 569 10.73 -11.34 0.70
CA PRO A 569 9.53 -12.14 0.68
C PRO A 569 8.29 -11.25 0.93
N ILE A 570 7.12 -11.73 0.48
CA ILE A 570 5.84 -11.07 0.74
C ILE A 570 5.61 -11.04 2.26
N SER A 571 5.17 -9.89 2.77
CA SER A 571 5.02 -9.57 4.18
C SER A 571 3.67 -8.92 4.47
N THR A 572 3.39 -8.66 5.75
CA THR A 572 2.19 -7.93 6.17
C THR A 572 2.15 -6.49 5.66
N ASP A 573 3.31 -5.90 5.36
CA ASP A 573 3.41 -4.52 4.87
C ASP A 573 2.87 -4.37 3.44
N ASP A 574 2.95 -5.45 2.66
CA ASP A 574 2.42 -5.48 1.29
C ASP A 574 0.88 -5.41 1.28
N ILE A 575 0.21 -5.97 2.30
CA ILE A 575 -1.26 -6.13 2.34
C ILE A 575 -1.99 -4.79 2.30
N ARG A 576 -1.38 -3.70 2.79
CA ARG A 576 -1.94 -2.33 2.66
C ARG A 576 -2.22 -1.98 1.20
N PHE A 577 -1.36 -2.41 0.29
CA PHE A 577 -1.44 -2.11 -1.13
C PHE A 577 -2.34 -3.09 -1.89
N ALA A 578 -3.01 -4.01 -1.20
CA ALA A 578 -4.02 -4.86 -1.81
C ALA A 578 -5.19 -4.02 -2.32
N GLU A 579 -5.66 -4.36 -3.51
CA GLU A 579 -6.86 -3.78 -4.12
C GLU A 579 -7.93 -4.87 -4.26
N TYR A 580 -9.18 -4.50 -3.98
CA TYR A 580 -10.29 -5.41 -4.20
C TYR A 580 -10.53 -5.51 -5.72
N PRO A 581 -10.53 -6.72 -6.31
CA PRO A 581 -10.54 -6.91 -7.77
C PRO A 581 -11.93 -6.71 -8.36
N TYR A 582 -12.45 -5.48 -8.30
CA TYR A 582 -13.65 -5.09 -9.01
C TYR A 582 -13.47 -5.31 -10.52
N PRO A 583 -14.46 -5.90 -11.23
CA PRO A 583 -14.31 -6.22 -12.64
C PRO A 583 -14.02 -4.98 -13.48
N SER A 584 -12.90 -5.03 -14.22
CA SER A 584 -12.46 -3.97 -15.11
C SER A 584 -12.30 -4.54 -16.52
N PHE A 585 -13.10 -4.05 -17.46
CA PHE A 585 -13.15 -4.61 -18.82
C PHE A 585 -12.57 -3.61 -19.81
N ALA A 586 -11.77 -4.08 -20.76
CA ALA A 586 -11.49 -3.28 -21.95
C ALA A 586 -12.83 -2.91 -22.63
N ALA A 587 -13.08 -1.60 -22.80
CA ALA A 587 -14.35 -1.06 -23.28
C ALA A 587 -14.77 -1.74 -24.59
N ARG A 588 -13.81 -1.92 -25.51
CA ARG A 588 -14.00 -2.64 -26.78
C ARG A 588 -14.55 -4.05 -26.60
N ASN A 589 -14.02 -4.84 -25.65
CA ASN A 589 -14.44 -6.23 -25.47
C ASN A 589 -15.88 -6.33 -24.96
N LEU A 590 -16.23 -5.48 -23.99
CA LEU A 590 -17.58 -5.48 -23.41
C LEU A 590 -18.62 -4.93 -24.40
N VAL A 591 -18.31 -3.83 -25.09
CA VAL A 591 -19.17 -3.26 -26.15
C VAL A 591 -19.41 -4.27 -27.27
N ASN A 592 -18.36 -4.97 -27.73
CA ASN A 592 -18.50 -6.01 -28.76
C ASN A 592 -19.35 -7.19 -28.30
N LEU A 593 -19.27 -7.60 -27.03
CA LEU A 593 -20.16 -8.63 -26.49
C LEU A 593 -21.61 -8.16 -26.49
N VAL A 594 -21.87 -6.94 -25.99
CA VAL A 594 -23.22 -6.34 -25.99
C VAL A 594 -23.81 -6.29 -27.39
N HIS A 595 -23.04 -5.84 -28.38
CA HIS A 595 -23.49 -5.79 -29.77
C HIS A 595 -23.82 -7.17 -30.33
N ARG A 596 -22.95 -8.17 -30.13
CA ARG A 596 -23.22 -9.56 -30.59
C ARG A 596 -24.48 -10.15 -29.95
N CYS A 597 -24.79 -9.77 -28.71
CA CYS A 597 -25.99 -10.21 -27.99
C CYS A 597 -27.27 -9.42 -28.33
N ARG A 598 -27.20 -8.39 -29.19
CA ARG A 598 -28.33 -7.50 -29.49
C ARG A 598 -29.49 -8.24 -30.18
N ASP A 599 -29.17 -9.10 -31.13
CA ASP A 599 -30.16 -9.74 -32.00
C ASP A 599 -30.43 -11.21 -31.64
N THR A 600 -29.81 -11.70 -30.57
CA THR A 600 -29.97 -13.09 -30.11
C THR A 600 -31.21 -13.24 -29.21
N ARG A 601 -32.05 -14.25 -29.50
CA ARG A 601 -33.24 -14.58 -28.71
C ARG A 601 -32.85 -14.86 -27.25
N GLY A 602 -33.56 -14.26 -26.29
CA GLY A 602 -33.27 -14.38 -24.85
C GLY A 602 -32.19 -13.43 -24.32
N LEU A 603 -31.48 -12.70 -25.19
CA LEU A 603 -30.42 -11.76 -24.84
C LEU A 603 -30.73 -10.30 -25.21
N LYS A 604 -31.66 -10.05 -26.14
CA LYS A 604 -32.00 -8.70 -26.66
C LYS A 604 -32.30 -7.66 -25.59
N GLN A 605 -33.12 -8.00 -24.60
CA GLN A 605 -33.48 -7.07 -23.53
C GLN A 605 -32.30 -6.80 -22.59
N LEU A 606 -31.50 -7.83 -22.31
CA LEU A 606 -30.34 -7.76 -21.43
C LEU A 606 -29.23 -6.90 -22.04
N SER A 607 -28.93 -7.12 -23.32
CA SER A 607 -27.97 -6.32 -24.08
C SER A 607 -28.42 -4.86 -24.23
N ALA A 608 -29.71 -4.61 -24.52
CA ALA A 608 -30.24 -3.24 -24.58
C ALA A 608 -30.19 -2.52 -23.23
N LYS A 609 -30.41 -3.25 -22.12
CA LYS A 609 -30.31 -2.70 -20.76
C LYS A 609 -28.86 -2.36 -20.41
N LEU A 610 -27.91 -3.23 -20.73
CA LEU A 610 -26.50 -2.99 -20.47
C LEU A 610 -25.95 -1.87 -21.36
N ALA A 611 -26.32 -1.82 -22.64
CA ALA A 611 -25.92 -0.75 -23.56
C ALA A 611 -26.29 0.66 -23.04
N LYS A 612 -27.44 0.81 -22.37
CA LYS A 612 -27.88 2.08 -21.77
C LYS A 612 -27.13 2.47 -20.50
N ARG A 613 -26.42 1.52 -19.89
CA ARG A 613 -25.79 1.66 -18.57
C ARG A 613 -24.28 1.48 -18.59
N LEU A 614 -23.69 1.29 -19.78
CA LEU A 614 -22.24 1.25 -19.88
C LEU A 614 -21.69 2.61 -19.42
N PRO A 615 -20.81 2.63 -18.41
CA PRO A 615 -20.15 3.86 -18.02
C PRO A 615 -19.33 4.39 -19.21
N ARG A 616 -19.14 5.70 -19.28
CA ARG A 616 -18.15 6.26 -20.19
C ARG A 616 -16.77 5.95 -19.61
N ALA A 617 -15.85 5.54 -20.47
CA ALA A 617 -14.47 5.34 -20.04
C ALA A 617 -13.89 6.70 -19.59
N PRO A 618 -13.10 6.74 -18.50
CA PRO A 618 -12.38 7.94 -18.09
C PRO A 618 -11.50 8.48 -19.22
N GLU A 619 -11.27 9.78 -19.25
CA GLU A 619 -10.41 10.41 -20.26
C GLU A 619 -8.99 9.80 -20.20
N GLY A 620 -8.53 9.23 -21.32
CA GLY A 620 -7.25 8.52 -21.41
C GLY A 620 -7.24 7.05 -20.97
N SER A 621 -8.39 6.45 -20.59
CA SER A 621 -8.48 5.03 -20.23
C SER A 621 -9.35 4.23 -21.22
N ASP A 622 -8.87 3.05 -21.60
CA ASP A 622 -9.62 2.09 -22.42
C ASP A 622 -10.45 1.10 -21.59
N PHE A 623 -10.53 1.28 -20.27
CA PHE A 623 -11.15 0.33 -19.34
C PHE A 623 -12.43 0.86 -18.68
N LEU A 624 -13.38 -0.04 -18.46
CA LEU A 624 -14.65 0.19 -17.76
C LEU A 624 -14.66 -0.64 -16.47
N THR A 625 -14.59 0.02 -15.33
CA THR A 625 -14.61 -0.63 -14.01
C THR A 625 -16.01 -0.54 -13.39
N PHE A 626 -16.51 -1.68 -12.90
CA PHE A 626 -17.83 -1.78 -12.27
C PHE A 626 -17.68 -2.03 -10.77
N ARG A 627 -18.27 -1.16 -9.94
CA ARG A 627 -18.19 -1.24 -8.46
C ARG A 627 -19.51 -1.62 -7.79
N HIS A 628 -20.62 -1.59 -8.53
CA HIS A 628 -21.94 -1.90 -7.99
C HIS A 628 -22.34 -3.33 -8.34
N ASP A 629 -22.68 -4.12 -7.31
CA ASP A 629 -23.05 -5.54 -7.42
C ASP A 629 -24.08 -5.80 -8.50
N TYR A 630 -25.13 -4.97 -8.56
CA TYR A 630 -26.19 -5.10 -9.54
C TYR A 630 -25.70 -4.98 -11.01
N GLU A 631 -24.71 -4.12 -11.27
CA GLU A 631 -24.17 -3.96 -12.62
C GLU A 631 -23.23 -5.12 -12.96
N ILE A 632 -22.43 -5.56 -11.99
CA ILE A 632 -21.56 -6.73 -12.12
C ILE A 632 -22.40 -7.98 -12.42
N ASP A 633 -23.51 -8.17 -11.69
CA ASP A 633 -24.46 -9.27 -11.90
C ASP A 633 -25.11 -9.20 -13.28
N LEU A 634 -25.42 -8.00 -13.77
CA LEU A 634 -25.97 -7.81 -15.12
C LEU A 634 -24.97 -8.24 -16.20
N VAL A 635 -23.69 -7.88 -16.04
CA VAL A 635 -22.61 -8.30 -16.94
C VAL A 635 -22.39 -9.81 -16.85
N ALA A 636 -22.42 -10.37 -15.64
CA ALA A 636 -22.28 -11.81 -15.41
C ALA A 636 -23.42 -12.63 -16.03
N ASP A 637 -24.68 -12.19 -15.89
CA ASP A 637 -25.84 -12.83 -16.52
C ASP A 637 -25.73 -12.76 -18.06
N LEU A 638 -25.27 -11.62 -18.60
CA LEU A 638 -25.04 -11.48 -20.04
C LEU A 638 -23.97 -12.46 -20.52
N ALA A 639 -22.81 -12.52 -19.85
CA ALA A 639 -21.71 -13.40 -20.23
C ALA A 639 -22.13 -14.89 -20.16
N ALA A 640 -22.82 -15.29 -19.09
CA ALA A 640 -23.29 -16.66 -18.92
C ALA A 640 -24.28 -17.08 -20.03
N ARG A 641 -25.27 -16.22 -20.33
CA ARG A 641 -26.25 -16.48 -21.40
C ARG A 641 -25.63 -16.40 -22.80
N ALA A 642 -24.67 -15.50 -23.00
CA ALA A 642 -23.92 -15.41 -24.25
C ALA A 642 -23.16 -16.72 -24.51
N LYS A 643 -22.44 -17.24 -23.50
CA LYS A 643 -21.78 -18.54 -23.58
C LYS A 643 -22.76 -19.67 -23.91
N ALA A 644 -23.92 -19.70 -23.26
CA ALA A 644 -24.96 -20.69 -23.53
C ALA A 644 -25.53 -20.59 -24.96
N ALA A 645 -25.50 -19.40 -25.55
CA ALA A 645 -25.86 -19.14 -26.94
C ALA A 645 -24.68 -19.30 -27.92
N ALA A 646 -23.56 -19.91 -27.48
CA ALA A 646 -22.32 -20.07 -28.26
C ALA A 646 -21.69 -18.75 -28.76
N ILE A 647 -21.98 -17.63 -28.09
CA ILE A 647 -21.30 -16.35 -28.31
C ILE A 647 -20.09 -16.28 -27.39
N ASP A 648 -18.91 -16.09 -27.98
CA ASP A 648 -17.66 -15.99 -27.23
C ASP A 648 -17.70 -14.83 -26.22
N SER A 649 -17.64 -15.18 -24.94
CA SER A 649 -17.64 -14.29 -23.78
C SER A 649 -16.44 -14.58 -22.86
N SER A 650 -15.42 -15.30 -23.36
CA SER A 650 -14.23 -15.73 -22.61
C SER A 650 -13.55 -14.56 -21.89
N ARG A 651 -13.18 -13.52 -22.63
CA ARG A 651 -12.52 -12.31 -22.08
C ARG A 651 -13.30 -11.64 -20.96
N VAL A 652 -14.63 -11.52 -21.11
CA VAL A 652 -15.49 -10.91 -20.08
C VAL A 652 -15.64 -11.85 -18.88
N SER A 653 -15.71 -13.16 -19.12
CA SER A 653 -15.81 -14.16 -18.07
C SER A 653 -14.54 -14.28 -17.24
N GLU A 654 -13.36 -14.11 -17.87
CA GLU A 654 -12.05 -14.11 -17.22
C GLU A 654 -11.92 -12.92 -16.27
N GLU A 655 -12.26 -11.70 -16.70
CA GLU A 655 -12.22 -10.51 -15.84
C GLU A 655 -13.22 -10.58 -14.68
N LEU A 656 -14.40 -11.20 -14.90
CA LEU A 656 -15.36 -11.47 -13.83
C LEU A 656 -14.86 -12.50 -12.82
N ALA A 657 -13.96 -13.41 -13.22
CA ALA A 657 -13.60 -14.56 -12.41
C ALA A 657 -12.93 -14.15 -11.09
N HIS A 658 -12.10 -13.11 -11.10
CA HIS A 658 -11.37 -12.62 -9.92
C HIS A 658 -12.32 -12.16 -8.82
N TYR A 659 -13.22 -11.24 -9.16
CA TYR A 659 -14.30 -10.79 -8.29
C TYR A 659 -15.16 -11.96 -7.79
N GLN A 660 -15.65 -12.79 -8.71
CA GLN A 660 -16.58 -13.87 -8.34
C GLN A 660 -15.93 -14.97 -7.48
N ARG A 661 -14.60 -15.19 -7.59
CA ARG A 661 -13.88 -16.13 -6.71
C ARG A 661 -13.88 -15.65 -5.27
N LEU A 662 -13.57 -14.37 -5.04
CA LEU A 662 -13.61 -13.78 -3.69
C LEU A 662 -15.04 -13.78 -3.12
N GLN A 663 -16.03 -13.39 -3.92
CA GLN A 663 -17.43 -13.45 -3.51
C GLN A 663 -17.87 -14.88 -3.12
N ARG A 664 -17.49 -15.90 -3.91
CA ARG A 664 -17.77 -17.32 -3.58
C ARG A 664 -16.96 -17.81 -2.37
N ALA A 665 -15.80 -17.21 -2.12
CA ALA A 665 -15.00 -17.38 -0.92
C ALA A 665 -15.52 -16.57 0.28
N ASN A 666 -16.70 -15.95 0.18
CA ASN A 666 -17.32 -15.14 1.23
C ASN A 666 -16.52 -13.87 1.62
N ILE A 667 -15.66 -13.38 0.71
CA ILE A 667 -14.82 -12.19 0.87
C ILE A 667 -15.40 -11.10 -0.05
N GLY A 668 -16.15 -10.15 0.53
CA GLY A 668 -17.02 -9.23 -0.18
C GLY A 668 -16.45 -7.84 -0.44
N ASP A 669 -15.50 -7.40 0.38
CA ASP A 669 -14.93 -6.05 0.32
C ASP A 669 -13.42 -6.04 0.63
N ILE A 670 -12.81 -4.85 0.56
CA ILE A 670 -11.37 -4.68 0.78
C ILE A 670 -10.93 -5.02 2.21
N HIS A 671 -11.74 -4.72 3.23
CA HIS A 671 -11.39 -4.97 4.62
C HIS A 671 -11.41 -6.47 4.91
N GLU A 672 -12.44 -7.16 4.42
CA GLU A 672 -12.50 -8.63 4.48
C GLU A 672 -11.36 -9.27 3.70
N LEU A 673 -10.99 -8.73 2.53
CA LEU A 673 -9.87 -9.21 1.74
C LEU A 673 -8.56 -9.05 2.51
N ARG A 674 -8.25 -7.85 3.01
CA ARG A 674 -7.00 -7.62 3.78
C ARG A 674 -6.97 -8.45 5.06
N ALA A 675 -8.09 -8.64 5.75
CA ALA A 675 -8.19 -9.54 6.91
C ALA A 675 -7.90 -11.00 6.51
N ALA A 676 -8.50 -11.50 5.42
CA ALA A 676 -8.25 -12.83 4.89
C ALA A 676 -6.80 -13.01 4.43
N LEU A 677 -6.18 -11.99 3.82
CA LEU A 677 -4.76 -12.05 3.42
C LEU A 677 -3.82 -12.15 4.63
N ARG A 678 -4.11 -11.43 5.71
CA ARG A 678 -3.33 -11.52 6.96
C ARG A 678 -3.45 -12.89 7.60
N GLU A 679 -4.65 -13.47 7.60
CA GLU A 679 -4.88 -14.83 8.07
C GLU A 679 -4.24 -15.88 7.16
N TYR A 680 -4.21 -15.66 5.84
CA TYR A 680 -3.63 -16.60 4.87
C TYR A 680 -2.10 -16.57 4.85
N LEU A 681 -1.46 -15.42 5.07
CA LEU A 681 -0.02 -15.27 4.90
C LEU A 681 0.83 -16.32 5.66
N PRO A 682 0.54 -16.70 6.92
CA PRO A 682 1.24 -17.77 7.63
C PRO A 682 1.05 -19.17 6.99
N HIS A 683 -0.05 -19.41 6.29
CA HIS A 683 -0.33 -20.66 5.59
C HIS A 683 0.32 -20.73 4.21
N LYS A 684 0.82 -19.61 3.69
CA LYS A 684 1.42 -19.55 2.35
C LYS A 684 2.78 -20.26 2.33
N ALA A 685 2.83 -21.41 1.68
CA ALA A 685 4.09 -22.11 1.47
C ALA A 685 4.96 -21.40 0.40
N SER A 686 6.27 -21.40 0.65
CA SER A 686 7.26 -20.94 -0.34
C SER A 686 7.42 -21.96 -1.47
N VAL A 687 7.74 -21.44 -2.65
CA VAL A 687 8.14 -22.27 -3.80
C VAL A 687 9.59 -22.70 -3.57
N ARG A 688 9.83 -24.01 -3.54
CA ARG A 688 11.18 -24.57 -3.55
C ARG A 688 11.61 -24.69 -5.00
N GLY A 689 12.73 -24.08 -5.39
CA GLY A 689 13.28 -24.23 -6.74
C GLY A 689 14.07 -25.52 -6.91
N ASP A 690 14.66 -25.70 -8.10
CA ASP A 690 15.73 -26.68 -8.28
C ASP A 690 16.91 -26.35 -7.36
N ASP A 691 17.68 -27.38 -7.02
CA ASP A 691 18.96 -27.23 -6.34
C ASP A 691 19.86 -26.22 -7.10
N PRO A 692 20.42 -25.19 -6.43
CA PRO A 692 21.36 -24.25 -7.03
C PRO A 692 22.49 -24.91 -7.84
N VAL A 693 22.96 -26.08 -7.39
CA VAL A 693 23.98 -26.87 -8.12
C VAL A 693 23.45 -27.36 -9.46
N LEU A 694 22.21 -27.86 -9.52
CA LEU A 694 21.59 -28.31 -10.75
C LEU A 694 21.33 -27.14 -11.70
N VAL A 695 20.94 -25.98 -11.16
CA VAL A 695 20.77 -24.74 -11.94
C VAL A 695 22.10 -24.33 -12.58
N ALA A 696 23.18 -24.25 -11.79
CA ALA A 696 24.50 -23.86 -12.29
C ALA A 696 25.05 -24.87 -13.31
N GLN A 697 24.87 -26.18 -13.07
CA GLN A 697 25.27 -27.22 -14.03
C GLN A 697 24.50 -27.14 -15.36
N ARG A 698 23.20 -26.81 -15.32
CA ARG A 698 22.39 -26.61 -16.52
C ARG A 698 22.95 -25.50 -17.40
N GLU A 699 23.45 -24.42 -16.81
CA GLU A 699 24.02 -23.31 -17.58
C GLU A 699 25.27 -23.69 -18.38
N LEU A 700 25.93 -24.79 -18.04
CA LEU A 700 27.06 -25.31 -18.82
C LEU A 700 26.61 -26.03 -20.12
N ILE A 701 25.33 -26.40 -20.23
CA ILE A 701 24.79 -27.15 -21.37
C ILE A 701 24.74 -26.23 -22.60
N GLY A 702 25.41 -26.63 -23.68
CA GLY A 702 25.48 -25.84 -24.92
C GLY A 702 26.49 -24.68 -24.90
N LYS A 703 27.14 -24.39 -23.77
CA LYS A 703 28.29 -23.46 -23.72
C LYS A 703 29.54 -24.10 -24.30
N GLN A 704 30.27 -23.37 -25.13
CA GLN A 704 31.60 -23.79 -25.57
C GLN A 704 32.59 -23.59 -24.42
N LEU A 705 33.06 -24.70 -23.82
CA LEU A 705 34.14 -24.68 -22.82
C LEU A 705 35.25 -25.59 -23.38
N PRO A 706 36.21 -25.03 -24.14
CA PRO A 706 37.31 -25.79 -24.72
C PRO A 706 38.11 -26.54 -23.65
N GLY A 707 38.55 -27.76 -23.95
CA GLY A 707 39.32 -28.58 -23.02
C GLY A 707 38.55 -29.13 -21.79
N PHE A 708 37.28 -28.78 -21.58
CA PHE A 708 36.50 -29.23 -20.43
C PHE A 708 35.73 -30.52 -20.69
N PHE A 709 36.19 -31.62 -20.09
CA PHE A 709 35.57 -32.94 -20.12
C PHE A 709 35.52 -33.55 -18.72
N PRO A 710 34.36 -33.53 -18.03
CA PRO A 710 34.23 -34.09 -16.70
C PRO A 710 34.66 -35.55 -16.62
N THR A 711 35.41 -35.87 -15.56
CA THR A 711 35.90 -37.22 -15.31
C THR A 711 34.75 -38.13 -14.88
N PRO A 712 34.50 -39.27 -15.59
CA PRO A 712 33.50 -40.24 -15.18
C PRO A 712 33.83 -40.86 -13.81
N GLN A 713 32.81 -41.16 -13.01
CA GLN A 713 32.98 -41.66 -11.64
C GLN A 713 33.89 -42.89 -11.56
N VAL A 714 33.73 -43.85 -12.47
CA VAL A 714 34.56 -45.07 -12.53
C VAL A 714 36.05 -44.76 -12.71
N VAL A 715 36.38 -43.69 -13.44
CA VAL A 715 37.77 -43.24 -13.62
C VAL A 715 38.26 -42.52 -12.36
N ILE A 716 37.41 -41.70 -11.73
CA ILE A 716 37.72 -41.04 -10.45
C ILE A 716 38.06 -42.09 -9.39
N ASP A 717 37.27 -43.14 -9.25
CA ASP A 717 37.49 -44.19 -8.25
C ASP A 717 38.87 -44.86 -8.43
N GLN A 718 39.25 -45.16 -9.68
CA GLN A 718 40.59 -45.69 -10.00
C GLN A 718 41.71 -44.68 -9.69
N MET A 719 41.47 -43.39 -9.97
CA MET A 719 42.45 -42.35 -9.67
C MET A 719 42.70 -42.24 -8.16
N LEU A 720 41.64 -42.30 -7.34
CA LEU A 720 41.75 -42.23 -5.89
C LEU A 720 42.44 -43.46 -5.29
N GLU A 721 42.15 -44.66 -5.84
CA GLU A 721 42.84 -45.90 -5.44
C GLU A 721 44.35 -45.79 -5.69
N LEU A 722 44.76 -45.37 -6.89
CA LEU A 722 46.17 -45.22 -7.27
C LEU A 722 46.88 -44.10 -6.52
N ALA A 723 46.14 -43.07 -6.11
CA ALA A 723 46.70 -41.92 -5.41
C ALA A 723 47.19 -42.27 -4.00
N GLU A 724 46.72 -43.37 -3.39
CA GLU A 724 47.16 -43.80 -2.04
C GLU A 724 47.15 -42.64 -1.03
N ILE A 725 46.02 -41.92 -0.95
CA ILE A 725 45.85 -40.76 -0.08
C ILE A 725 45.71 -41.24 1.37
N GLN A 726 46.55 -40.69 2.26
CA GLN A 726 46.50 -40.94 3.70
C GLN A 726 45.91 -39.71 4.42
N PRO A 727 45.36 -39.91 5.64
CA PRO A 727 44.88 -38.80 6.45
C PRO A 727 45.97 -37.72 6.65
N GLY A 728 45.60 -36.46 6.43
CA GLY A 728 46.51 -35.32 6.59
C GLY A 728 47.35 -34.96 5.36
N HIS A 729 47.40 -35.81 4.32
CA HIS A 729 48.05 -35.43 3.05
C HIS A 729 47.43 -34.17 2.45
N ALA A 730 48.26 -33.22 2.02
CA ALA A 730 47.83 -32.11 1.19
C ALA A 730 47.58 -32.59 -0.24
N VAL A 731 46.35 -32.45 -0.71
CA VAL A 731 45.90 -32.93 -2.03
C VAL A 731 45.61 -31.75 -2.96
N LEU A 732 46.07 -31.81 -4.20
CA LEU A 732 45.77 -30.82 -5.23
C LEU A 732 44.94 -31.43 -6.38
N GLU A 733 43.86 -30.74 -6.76
CA GLU A 733 43.24 -30.82 -8.08
C GLU A 733 43.51 -29.48 -8.82
N PRO A 734 44.49 -29.44 -9.73
CA PRO A 734 44.92 -28.23 -10.44
C PRO A 734 44.04 -27.77 -11.63
N SER A 735 43.05 -28.54 -12.07
CA SER A 735 42.17 -28.24 -13.21
C SER A 735 40.79 -28.84 -12.95
N CYS A 736 40.19 -28.42 -11.84
CA CYS A 736 39.12 -29.18 -11.20
C CYS A 736 37.79 -29.15 -11.94
N GLY A 737 37.61 -28.29 -12.95
CA GLY A 737 36.42 -28.25 -13.78
C GLY A 737 35.16 -27.96 -12.96
N LYS A 738 34.13 -28.82 -13.08
CA LYS A 738 32.94 -28.73 -12.22
C LYS A 738 33.11 -29.39 -10.84
N GLY A 739 34.33 -29.81 -10.50
CA GLY A 739 34.73 -30.27 -9.17
C GLY A 739 34.43 -31.73 -8.86
N ASP A 740 34.26 -32.62 -9.85
CA ASP A 740 33.86 -34.01 -9.58
C ASP A 740 34.91 -34.80 -8.80
N ILE A 741 36.20 -34.65 -9.17
CA ILE A 741 37.32 -35.24 -8.43
C ILE A 741 37.40 -34.65 -7.01
N VAL A 742 37.24 -33.33 -6.88
CA VAL A 742 37.25 -32.64 -5.57
C VAL A 742 36.12 -33.11 -4.66
N THR A 743 34.91 -33.28 -5.21
CA THR A 743 33.77 -33.84 -4.48
C THR A 743 34.09 -35.25 -3.98
N ALA A 744 34.62 -36.12 -4.84
CA ALA A 744 34.98 -37.49 -4.45
C ALA A 744 36.11 -37.52 -3.40
N LEU A 745 37.11 -36.66 -3.53
CA LEU A 745 38.19 -36.49 -2.54
C LEU A 745 37.65 -36.10 -1.16
N LYS A 746 36.78 -35.08 -1.09
CA LYS A 746 36.19 -34.63 0.18
C LYS A 746 35.30 -35.70 0.82
N GLN A 747 34.65 -36.55 0.02
CA GLN A 747 33.79 -37.63 0.52
C GLN A 747 34.59 -38.84 1.03
N SER A 748 35.62 -39.26 0.30
CA SER A 748 36.43 -40.45 0.61
C SER A 748 37.56 -40.17 1.61
N HIS A 749 38.12 -38.96 1.59
CA HIS A 749 39.26 -38.54 2.40
C HIS A 749 39.00 -37.20 3.13
N PRO A 750 37.98 -37.12 4.00
CA PRO A 750 37.58 -35.86 4.66
C PRO A 750 38.65 -35.25 5.59
N GLN A 751 39.69 -36.00 5.96
CA GLN A 751 40.80 -35.57 6.83
C GLN A 751 41.97 -34.97 6.05
N SER A 752 41.91 -34.93 4.72
CA SER A 752 42.98 -34.44 3.87
C SER A 752 42.59 -33.07 3.30
N PRO A 753 43.39 -32.00 3.49
CA PRO A 753 43.10 -30.71 2.88
C PRO A 753 43.21 -30.80 1.36
N VAL A 754 42.17 -30.32 0.66
CA VAL A 754 42.10 -30.34 -0.81
C VAL A 754 42.18 -28.91 -1.34
N THR A 755 43.20 -28.60 -2.12
CA THR A 755 43.29 -27.38 -2.92
C THR A 755 42.72 -27.66 -4.31
N ALA A 756 41.80 -26.81 -4.76
CA ALA A 756 41.18 -26.90 -6.08
C ALA A 756 41.46 -25.62 -6.86
N ILE A 757 41.81 -25.75 -8.13
CA ILE A 757 42.10 -24.61 -9.02
C ILE A 757 41.26 -24.75 -10.30
N GLU A 758 40.66 -23.66 -10.76
CA GLU A 758 39.92 -23.61 -12.01
C GLU A 758 40.04 -22.22 -12.65
N GLN A 759 40.46 -22.14 -13.90
CA GLN A 759 40.62 -20.86 -14.61
C GLN A 759 39.29 -20.31 -15.16
N ASN A 760 38.30 -21.16 -15.43
CA ASN A 760 37.05 -20.78 -16.07
C ASN A 760 36.02 -20.29 -15.05
N ARG A 761 35.67 -19.01 -15.14
CA ARG A 761 34.68 -18.38 -14.25
C ARG A 761 33.32 -19.09 -14.23
N THR A 762 32.83 -19.60 -15.36
CA THR A 762 31.54 -20.30 -15.39
C THR A 762 31.59 -21.63 -14.63
N LEU A 763 32.72 -22.32 -14.64
CA LEU A 763 32.92 -23.54 -13.85
C LEU A 763 33.11 -23.21 -12.36
N ALA A 764 33.79 -22.10 -12.05
CA ALA A 764 33.90 -21.58 -10.68
C ALA A 764 32.53 -21.27 -10.05
N ASP A 765 31.58 -20.73 -10.82
CA ASP A 765 30.20 -20.51 -10.33
C ASP A 765 29.53 -21.84 -9.90
N VAL A 766 29.80 -22.95 -10.62
CA VAL A 766 29.30 -24.30 -10.26
C VAL A 766 29.99 -24.83 -9.01
N LEU A 767 31.30 -24.58 -8.85
CA LEU A 767 32.06 -24.95 -7.66
C LEU A 767 31.55 -24.22 -6.42
N ALA A 768 31.32 -22.91 -6.53
CA ALA A 768 30.73 -22.09 -5.48
C ALA A 768 29.34 -22.60 -5.07
N ALA A 769 28.48 -22.95 -6.04
CA ALA A 769 27.18 -23.57 -5.77
C ALA A 769 27.30 -24.92 -5.02
N LYS A 770 28.37 -25.69 -5.27
CA LYS A 770 28.69 -26.94 -4.55
C LYS A 770 29.36 -26.72 -3.18
N GLY A 771 29.62 -25.47 -2.78
CA GLY A 771 30.39 -25.16 -1.57
C GLY A 771 31.87 -25.60 -1.67
N ILE A 772 32.41 -25.68 -2.89
CA ILE A 772 33.82 -25.95 -3.13
C ILE A 772 34.54 -24.62 -3.27
N ASP A 773 35.41 -24.32 -2.32
CA ASP A 773 36.36 -23.22 -2.42
C ASP A 773 37.45 -23.62 -3.42
N ALA A 774 37.51 -22.89 -4.53
CA ALA A 774 38.45 -23.12 -5.62
C ALA A 774 39.09 -21.79 -6.03
N GLU A 775 40.39 -21.83 -6.26
CA GLU A 775 41.14 -20.67 -6.72
C GLU A 775 40.83 -20.41 -8.20
N LEU A 776 40.36 -19.20 -8.51
CA LEU A 776 40.12 -18.75 -9.89
C LEU A 776 41.44 -18.26 -10.51
N ALA A 777 42.27 -19.19 -10.99
CA ALA A 777 43.60 -18.91 -11.54
C ALA A 777 44.00 -19.89 -12.65
N ASP A 778 45.04 -19.53 -13.42
CA ASP A 778 45.74 -20.47 -14.31
C ASP A 778 46.70 -21.32 -13.47
N PHE A 779 46.51 -22.64 -13.50
CA PHE A 779 47.37 -23.57 -12.77
C PHE A 779 48.84 -23.51 -13.19
N LEU A 780 49.14 -23.19 -14.44
CA LEU A 780 50.54 -23.09 -14.88
C LEU A 780 51.31 -21.95 -14.19
N GLU A 781 50.60 -20.98 -13.59
CA GLU A 781 51.16 -19.90 -12.79
C GLU A 781 51.14 -20.20 -11.27
N HIS A 782 50.45 -21.28 -10.86
CA HIS A 782 50.35 -21.69 -9.47
C HIS A 782 51.68 -22.23 -8.92
N SER A 783 51.91 -22.01 -7.63
CA SER A 783 53.04 -22.59 -6.91
C SER A 783 52.60 -23.17 -5.57
N GLY A 784 53.12 -24.35 -5.22
CA GLY A 784 52.79 -25.03 -3.98
C GLY A 784 53.55 -26.35 -3.84
N SER A 785 53.36 -27.02 -2.70
CA SER A 785 53.95 -28.32 -2.40
C SER A 785 52.88 -29.25 -1.83
N TYR A 786 52.61 -30.36 -2.51
CA TYR A 786 51.50 -31.27 -2.22
C TYR A 786 51.95 -32.73 -2.12
N ASP A 787 51.41 -33.45 -1.16
CA ASP A 787 51.69 -34.88 -0.98
C ASP A 787 51.05 -35.71 -2.08
N ARG A 788 49.87 -35.28 -2.56
CA ARG A 788 49.10 -35.97 -3.59
C ARG A 788 48.54 -35.00 -4.62
N ILE A 789 48.61 -35.38 -5.89
CA ILE A 789 47.97 -34.62 -6.96
C ILE A 789 47.12 -35.60 -7.77
N VAL A 790 45.84 -35.26 -7.94
CA VAL A 790 44.87 -36.08 -8.68
C VAL A 790 44.21 -35.17 -9.69
N MET A 791 44.39 -35.43 -10.99
CA MET A 791 44.04 -34.44 -12.01
C MET A 791 43.55 -35.00 -13.34
N ASN A 792 42.67 -34.24 -14.00
CA ASN A 792 42.29 -34.45 -15.39
C ASN A 792 42.55 -33.16 -16.21
N PRO A 793 43.78 -32.95 -16.71
CA PRO A 793 44.15 -31.75 -17.46
C PRO A 793 43.50 -31.69 -18.86
N PRO A 794 43.42 -30.51 -19.49
CA PRO A 794 42.97 -30.36 -20.86
C PRO A 794 43.86 -31.13 -21.85
N PHE A 795 43.23 -31.88 -22.77
CA PHE A 795 43.94 -32.73 -23.75
C PHE A 795 44.38 -32.00 -25.04
N GLU A 796 43.77 -30.85 -25.32
CA GLU A 796 44.00 -30.11 -26.56
C GLU A 796 45.45 -29.57 -26.62
N SER A 797 46.03 -29.53 -27.83
CA SER A 797 47.38 -28.99 -28.07
C SER A 797 48.51 -29.59 -27.20
N LEU A 798 48.33 -30.83 -26.72
CA LEU A 798 49.25 -31.48 -25.79
C LEU A 798 49.46 -30.65 -24.50
N ALA A 799 48.42 -29.97 -24.02
CA ALA A 799 48.45 -29.20 -22.76
C ALA A 799 48.61 -30.12 -21.54
N ASP A 800 48.08 -31.35 -21.62
CA ASP A 800 48.29 -32.43 -20.66
C ASP A 800 49.77 -32.64 -20.28
N ILE A 801 50.69 -32.66 -21.25
CA ILE A 801 52.13 -32.75 -21.01
C ILE A 801 52.64 -31.59 -20.14
N ALA A 802 52.21 -30.36 -20.42
CA ALA A 802 52.67 -29.18 -19.70
C ALA A 802 52.15 -29.19 -18.25
N HIS A 803 50.86 -29.49 -18.08
CA HIS A 803 50.23 -29.58 -16.76
C HIS A 803 50.84 -30.70 -15.90
N VAL A 804 51.08 -31.89 -16.45
CA VAL A 804 51.70 -33.00 -15.71
C VAL A 804 53.13 -32.66 -15.26
N ARG A 805 53.91 -32.00 -16.12
CA ARG A 805 55.27 -31.56 -15.75
C ARG A 805 55.24 -30.50 -14.65
N HIS A 806 54.30 -29.56 -14.72
CA HIS A 806 54.13 -28.54 -13.69
C HIS A 806 53.64 -29.13 -12.36
N ALA A 807 52.66 -30.04 -12.42
CA ALA A 807 52.17 -30.79 -11.27
C ALA A 807 53.30 -31.58 -10.58
N PHE A 808 54.18 -32.23 -11.34
CA PHE A 808 55.34 -32.90 -10.75
C PHE A 808 56.26 -31.94 -9.97
N ASN A 809 56.45 -30.71 -10.45
CA ASN A 809 57.25 -29.70 -9.72
C ASN A 809 56.58 -29.28 -8.40
N CYS A 810 55.24 -29.33 -8.35
CA CYS A 810 54.44 -29.04 -7.17
C CYS A 810 54.32 -30.22 -6.18
N LEU A 811 54.90 -31.40 -6.46
CA LEU A 811 54.88 -32.52 -5.51
C LEU A 811 55.85 -32.28 -4.36
N ALA A 812 55.46 -32.59 -3.13
CA ALA A 812 56.39 -32.71 -2.01
C ALA A 812 57.36 -33.90 -2.24
N PRO A 813 58.54 -33.92 -1.60
CA PRO A 813 59.38 -35.13 -1.57
C PRO A 813 58.57 -36.34 -1.06
N GLY A 814 58.62 -37.47 -1.78
CA GLY A 814 57.78 -38.64 -1.47
C GLY A 814 56.31 -38.52 -1.93
N GLY A 815 55.95 -37.43 -2.62
CA GLY A 815 54.61 -37.21 -3.14
C GLY A 815 54.28 -38.04 -4.37
N ARG A 816 52.99 -38.23 -4.64
CA ARG A 816 52.48 -38.99 -5.79
C ARG A 816 51.51 -38.17 -6.64
N LEU A 817 51.70 -38.23 -7.96
CA LEU A 817 50.80 -37.66 -8.97
C LEU A 817 50.08 -38.77 -9.73
N VAL A 818 48.75 -38.64 -9.83
CA VAL A 818 47.88 -39.45 -10.70
C VAL A 818 47.15 -38.52 -11.67
N SER A 819 47.43 -38.66 -12.97
CA SER A 819 46.83 -37.82 -14.01
C SER A 819 46.14 -38.66 -15.08
N VAL A 820 44.97 -38.22 -15.53
CA VAL A 820 44.44 -38.63 -16.83
C VAL A 820 45.27 -37.92 -17.92
N MET A 821 45.64 -38.62 -18.98
CA MET A 821 46.26 -38.03 -20.16
C MET A 821 45.64 -38.60 -21.43
N SER A 822 45.72 -37.84 -22.51
CA SER A 822 45.38 -38.37 -23.83
C SER A 822 46.38 -39.45 -24.25
N GLU A 823 45.98 -40.36 -25.16
CA GLU A 823 46.91 -41.36 -25.72
C GLU A 823 47.99 -40.72 -26.63
N SER A 824 47.73 -39.51 -27.16
CA SER A 824 48.55 -38.82 -28.16
C SER A 824 50.05 -38.74 -27.81
N PRO A 825 50.45 -38.30 -26.60
CA PRO A 825 51.87 -38.23 -26.19
C PRO A 825 52.61 -39.57 -26.24
N PHE A 826 51.93 -40.72 -26.27
CA PHE A 826 52.54 -42.04 -26.11
C PHE A 826 52.76 -42.80 -27.42
N PHE A 827 52.21 -42.32 -28.54
CA PHE A 827 52.45 -42.91 -29.86
C PHE A 827 53.00 -41.91 -30.89
N ARG A 828 52.93 -40.60 -30.60
CA ARG A 828 53.46 -39.57 -31.49
C ARG A 828 54.97 -39.48 -31.42
N SER A 829 55.59 -39.21 -32.57
CA SER A 829 57.04 -39.05 -32.74
C SER A 829 57.51 -37.59 -32.77
N ASP A 830 56.63 -36.63 -32.46
CA ASP A 830 57.03 -35.23 -32.33
C ASP A 830 57.93 -35.01 -31.10
N LYS A 831 58.74 -33.96 -31.17
CA LYS A 831 59.77 -33.65 -30.16
C LYS A 831 59.19 -33.59 -28.75
N LYS A 832 58.04 -32.93 -28.57
CA LYS A 832 57.40 -32.76 -27.26
C LYS A 832 56.97 -34.09 -26.65
N SER A 833 56.38 -34.96 -27.46
CA SER A 833 55.93 -36.30 -27.04
C SER A 833 57.10 -37.23 -26.70
N VAL A 834 58.16 -37.25 -27.52
CA VAL A 834 59.35 -38.07 -27.27
C VAL A 834 60.11 -37.61 -26.03
N GLU A 835 60.23 -36.30 -25.81
CA GLU A 835 60.84 -35.75 -24.59
C GLU A 835 60.04 -36.12 -23.34
N PHE A 836 58.70 -36.06 -23.40
CA PHE A 836 57.84 -36.47 -22.30
C PHE A 836 57.98 -37.95 -21.96
N GLN A 837 57.99 -38.84 -22.96
CA GLN A 837 58.18 -40.28 -22.74
C GLN A 837 59.53 -40.60 -22.08
N ARG A 838 60.61 -39.97 -22.53
CA ARG A 838 61.95 -40.12 -21.92
C ARG A 838 61.97 -39.61 -20.49
N TRP A 839 61.36 -38.44 -20.25
CA TRP A 839 61.26 -37.86 -18.91
C TRP A 839 60.45 -38.77 -17.97
N LEU A 840 59.27 -39.24 -18.38
CA LEU A 840 58.45 -40.17 -17.61
C LEU A 840 59.22 -41.47 -17.27
N GLY A 841 59.91 -42.05 -18.25
CA GLY A 841 60.74 -43.25 -18.03
C GLY A 841 61.89 -43.01 -17.06
N SER A 842 62.52 -41.83 -17.09
CA SER A 842 63.61 -41.48 -16.16
C SER A 842 63.15 -41.35 -14.71
N LEU A 843 61.87 -41.09 -14.47
CA LEU A 843 61.26 -41.02 -13.14
C LEU A 843 60.72 -42.36 -12.63
N GLY A 844 60.77 -43.42 -13.45
CA GLY A 844 60.13 -44.70 -13.10
C GLY A 844 58.61 -44.65 -13.08
N GLY A 845 57.98 -43.62 -13.67
CA GLY A 845 56.53 -43.52 -13.74
C GLY A 845 55.92 -44.60 -14.64
N TYR A 846 54.72 -45.04 -14.30
CA TYR A 846 54.00 -46.08 -15.04
C TYR A 846 52.64 -45.59 -15.52
N THR A 847 52.04 -46.32 -16.47
CA THR A 847 50.77 -45.93 -17.09
C THR A 847 49.80 -47.08 -17.23
N LEU A 848 48.50 -46.80 -17.09
CA LEU A 848 47.40 -47.76 -17.24
C LEU A 848 46.42 -47.26 -18.30
N LYS A 849 46.19 -48.04 -19.36
CA LYS A 849 45.24 -47.65 -20.42
C LYS A 849 43.81 -47.73 -19.91
N LEU A 850 43.02 -46.68 -20.16
CA LEU A 850 41.58 -46.70 -19.88
C LEU A 850 40.81 -47.31 -21.07
N PRO A 851 39.58 -47.82 -20.85
CA PRO A 851 38.72 -48.29 -21.94
C PRO A 851 38.49 -47.21 -23.01
N GLU A 852 38.38 -47.60 -24.28
CA GLU A 852 38.26 -46.64 -25.40
C GLU A 852 37.05 -45.72 -25.30
N ASN A 853 36.01 -46.13 -24.57
CA ASN A 853 34.77 -45.40 -24.35
C ASN A 853 34.66 -44.77 -22.95
N ALA A 854 35.77 -44.65 -22.20
CA ALA A 854 35.75 -44.14 -20.82
C ALA A 854 35.03 -42.78 -20.73
N PHE A 855 35.25 -41.86 -21.67
CA PHE A 855 34.63 -40.54 -21.71
C PHE A 855 33.49 -40.42 -22.75
N ALA A 856 32.97 -41.54 -23.26
CA ALA A 856 31.92 -41.58 -24.29
C ALA A 856 30.61 -42.22 -23.82
N GLY A 857 30.48 -42.51 -22.52
CA GLY A 857 29.27 -43.10 -21.93
C GLY A 857 28.06 -42.17 -21.97
N ALA A 858 26.85 -42.75 -21.97
CA ALA A 858 25.59 -41.99 -21.92
C ALA A 858 25.48 -41.11 -20.66
N ASP A 859 26.16 -41.50 -19.58
CA ASP A 859 26.17 -40.80 -18.30
C ASP A 859 27.24 -39.70 -18.22
N ALA A 860 28.08 -39.54 -19.25
CA ALA A 860 29.11 -38.50 -19.28
C ALA A 860 28.48 -37.13 -19.58
N PHE A 861 28.73 -36.16 -18.71
CA PHE A 861 28.22 -34.79 -18.86
C PHE A 861 28.62 -34.14 -20.21
N ARG A 862 29.83 -34.44 -20.68
CA ARG A 862 30.32 -34.10 -22.03
C ARG A 862 31.08 -35.29 -22.59
N GLN A 863 30.67 -35.76 -23.75
CA GLN A 863 31.30 -36.90 -24.41
C GLN A 863 32.49 -36.47 -25.25
N THR A 864 33.54 -37.29 -25.26
CA THR A 864 34.67 -37.17 -26.18
C THR A 864 35.12 -38.55 -26.67
N GLY A 865 35.58 -38.61 -27.93
CA GLY A 865 36.18 -39.82 -28.53
C GLY A 865 37.68 -39.95 -28.27
N VAL A 866 38.26 -39.08 -27.44
CA VAL A 866 39.68 -39.13 -27.10
C VAL A 866 39.96 -40.37 -26.25
N ARG A 867 40.83 -41.25 -26.75
CA ARG A 867 41.37 -42.36 -25.96
C ARG A 867 42.32 -41.80 -24.89
N THR A 868 42.17 -42.28 -23.66
CA THR A 868 42.89 -41.77 -22.49
C THR A 868 43.58 -42.88 -21.71
N ARG A 869 44.53 -42.50 -20.86
CA ARG A 869 45.20 -43.38 -19.91
C ARG A 869 45.46 -42.65 -18.59
N LEU A 870 45.69 -43.42 -17.53
CA LEU A 870 46.21 -42.93 -16.26
C LEU A 870 47.72 -42.98 -16.27
N VAL A 871 48.35 -41.92 -15.75
CA VAL A 871 49.79 -41.80 -15.53
C VAL A 871 50.04 -41.61 -14.05
N VAL A 872 50.90 -42.45 -13.49
CA VAL A 872 51.28 -42.40 -12.08
C VAL A 872 52.78 -42.11 -11.98
N ILE A 873 53.12 -41.09 -11.19
CA ILE A 873 54.50 -40.63 -11.00
C ILE A 873 54.73 -40.41 -9.51
N ASP A 874 55.81 -41.01 -8.99
CA ASP A 874 56.29 -40.78 -7.63
C ASP A 874 57.47 -39.80 -7.67
N ARG A 875 57.47 -38.82 -6.76
CA ARG A 875 58.64 -37.97 -6.51
C ARG A 875 59.49 -38.65 -5.45
N ALA A 876 60.77 -38.88 -5.76
CA ALA A 876 61.69 -39.52 -4.81
C ALA A 876 61.66 -38.81 -3.44
N GLY A 877 61.52 -39.59 -2.36
CA GLY A 877 61.77 -39.11 -1.00
C GLY A 877 63.27 -38.93 -0.79
N HIS A 878 63.67 -37.90 -0.06
CA HIS A 878 65.05 -37.76 0.39
C HIS A 878 65.36 -38.69 1.55
#